data_AF-A0A916VXI9-F1
#
_entry.id   AF-A0A916VXI9-F1
#
_cell.length_a   1.000
_cell.length_b   1.000
_cell.length_c   1.000
_cell.angle_alpha   90.00
_cell.angle_beta   90.00
_cell.angle_gamma   90.00
#
_symmetry.space_group_name_H-M   'P 1'
#
loop_
_entity.id
_entity.type
_entity.pdbx_description
1 polymer ?
#
loop_
_entity_poly.entity_id
_entity_poly.type
_entity_poly.pdbx_seq_one_letter_code
_entity_poly.pdbx_strand_id
1 'polypeptide(L)'
;MAKTEVLLKVRGQGRGFSTGLRAKPSKFADVTRIMDVPAREDGLAVGRSRISSWFRVEPAQEDATPWDLAHAALTEALETGSTVEAVEPNLEQEWPFDRVSEQGLAADGQSEPCAFDPPDTAGGKIAHPDGGAWHLGPEFTQLAAARDRVGAKAKKILIAHLDTGFDPDHATVPPNIRVDLQHNFIDRNHSKDARDRTPTGNSPFRNPGHGPGTLSILAGAKLPAGAPGWNGFDDYIGAAPLAQIMPVRVANWVVQFTTESLAQGINHARLSEAHVLSMSLGGLSSEILVDAVNVAYDAGVFMVAAAGNSYANRPFPSSIVFPARLKRVLAACGVMANGASYSGLAAGTMQGNYGPAEKMPTAMGAYSPNILWAQIGCPTTVDLNGAGTSSVTPQLAAAAALWMAEHFEKLRAYPEPWMRVEAARTALFGSAARRTALMSELETIEKAGNGVLRALDALDIRPPEASQLQKLPAARPTWSWLNMLFGGGVTLAPELSRSPAGRKMLALELTQIAQRIREVDEAIDDPDRPDDQIPNSAKNRYLEAALDYGNPSKPLKTLLETLVGRPGASGAELAERPVVQREIRAMPVPKRRLRVYALDPSVAQSNDFFEVREATLSVPWDDLPEAEEKLLPGPIGEYLEVIDVDPASNKVYEPVDLNDPLLLAQDGWAPSEGNPQFHQQMVYAVGMTTIKHFEEALGRKALWAPRRNKDGKAEEVRRLRIYPHALRTSNAYYSPDKKALLFGYFPAESSDSDWTAPGSMVFSCLSSDIIVHEMSHALLDGLHRRFLEASNPDVLAFHEAFADIVALFQHFTLTELVRFEIGRARGDLSAATLLGGIARQFGEGSGRRGALRRYTDPTMAKRYDEASGSHDRGSILVFAVYDAFLKIFERRIQDLLRLATGGSGVLSPGALHPDLVNRLTIEASNTARHMLHMCIRALDYCPAVDITFGEYLRALITADIDVMPEDRLGYRVALMEAFRHRGILPRDVRTVSEESLTWNTFLDPKPGWLGRVLENVDLAWNWDPSRSEQFELDEANRWALWRRLNQEFAKDPELCAQFGLTPGLPRYDENGREQASRNRSGTTFDVFSVRPTRRNLPDGSVRTELVAVIHQRRPVLLDPKDPTGEWFWFRGGATLLIDPCKGNEVVRYSLIKNTNSRTREERQRRTALGQLQSPLRSLYLRGEPAAEPFALVHGMGRG
;
A
#
# COMPACT_ATOMS: atom_id res chain seq x y z
N MET A 1 11.15 -5.07 -24.25
CA MET A 1 10.20 -4.07 -24.76
C MET A 1 9.69 -4.57 -26.10
N ALA A 2 8.39 -4.67 -26.30
CA ALA A 2 7.84 -4.88 -27.64
C ALA A 2 8.21 -3.67 -28.51
N LYS A 3 8.61 -3.89 -29.76
CA LYS A 3 8.87 -2.80 -30.69
C LYS A 3 7.56 -2.09 -31.02
N THR A 4 7.54 -0.76 -31.00
CA THR A 4 6.35 0.04 -31.33
C THR A 4 6.06 -0.05 -32.83
N GLU A 5 4.97 -0.72 -33.21
CA GLU A 5 4.52 -0.87 -34.60
C GLU A 5 3.63 0.32 -35.02
N VAL A 6 3.59 0.65 -36.32
CA VAL A 6 2.74 1.70 -36.92
C VAL A 6 1.81 1.09 -37.97
N LEU A 7 0.56 1.57 -38.02
CA LEU A 7 -0.46 1.17 -38.98
C LEU A 7 -0.61 2.25 -40.06
N LEU A 8 -0.57 1.84 -41.33
CA LEU A 8 -0.65 2.71 -42.51
C LEU A 8 -1.76 2.26 -43.45
N LYS A 9 -2.68 3.16 -43.77
CA LYS A 9 -3.70 2.93 -44.81
C LYS A 9 -3.27 3.59 -46.10
N VAL A 10 -3.13 2.79 -47.16
CA VAL A 10 -2.73 3.26 -48.49
C VAL A 10 -3.82 2.95 -49.51
N ARG A 11 -4.12 3.90 -50.39
CA ARG A 11 -5.08 3.69 -51.50
C ARG A 11 -4.49 2.68 -52.50
N GLY A 12 -5.30 1.69 -52.89
CA GLY A 12 -4.89 0.56 -53.72
C GLY A 12 -4.37 -0.62 -52.92
N GLN A 13 -4.01 -1.70 -53.63
CA GLN A 13 -3.46 -2.92 -53.04
C GLN A 13 -1.98 -2.79 -52.60
N GLY A 14 -1.47 -1.56 -52.47
CA GLY A 14 -0.11 -1.27 -52.00
C GLY A 14 1.05 -1.70 -52.88
N ARG A 15 0.85 -2.11 -54.16
CA ARG A 15 1.97 -2.48 -55.06
C ARG A 15 2.98 -1.35 -55.28
N GLY A 16 2.51 -0.10 -55.44
CA GLY A 16 3.38 1.07 -55.57
C GLY A 16 4.14 1.39 -54.27
N PHE A 17 3.46 1.24 -53.13
CA PHE A 17 4.03 1.43 -51.80
C PHE A 17 5.14 0.41 -51.50
N SER A 18 4.88 -0.88 -51.71
CA SER A 18 5.89 -1.93 -51.52
C SER A 18 7.05 -1.87 -52.52
N THR A 19 6.80 -1.40 -53.74
CA THR A 19 7.86 -1.21 -54.76
C THR A 19 8.72 0.02 -54.45
N GLY A 20 8.10 1.13 -54.03
CA GLY A 20 8.80 2.36 -53.65
C GLY A 20 9.70 2.17 -52.44
N LEU A 21 9.27 1.36 -51.47
CA LEU A 21 10.07 0.96 -50.30
C LEU A 21 11.31 0.13 -50.67
N ARG A 22 11.24 -0.66 -51.75
CA ARG A 22 12.39 -1.45 -52.26
C ARG A 22 13.37 -0.62 -53.10
N ALA A 23 12.96 0.55 -53.59
CA ALA A 23 13.74 1.37 -54.53
C ALA A 23 14.64 2.42 -53.84
N LYS A 24 14.43 2.68 -52.55
CA LYS A 24 15.25 3.54 -51.68
C LYS A 24 15.63 2.74 -50.42
N PRO A 25 16.70 3.07 -49.69
CA PRO A 25 16.90 2.53 -48.34
C PRO A 25 15.74 2.99 -47.45
N SER A 26 14.72 2.14 -47.28
CA SER A 26 13.58 2.43 -46.40
C SER A 26 14.02 2.33 -44.94
N LYS A 27 13.53 3.25 -44.11
CA LYS A 27 13.63 3.16 -42.66
C LYS A 27 12.52 2.28 -42.07
N PHE A 28 11.65 1.68 -42.88
CA PHE A 28 10.78 0.60 -42.47
C PHE A 28 11.50 -0.76 -42.53
N ALA A 29 11.53 -1.49 -41.41
CA ALA A 29 12.24 -2.77 -41.30
C ALA A 29 11.41 -3.97 -41.77
N ASP A 30 10.09 -3.94 -41.57
CA ASP A 30 9.12 -4.95 -42.02
C ASP A 30 7.80 -4.29 -42.42
N VAL A 31 7.10 -4.85 -43.43
CA VAL A 31 5.85 -4.34 -43.99
C VAL A 31 4.88 -5.50 -44.22
N THR A 32 3.87 -5.61 -43.37
CA THR A 32 2.87 -6.69 -43.43
C THR A 32 1.49 -6.12 -43.78
N ARG A 33 0.78 -6.72 -44.74
CA ARG A 33 -0.59 -6.32 -45.07
C ARG A 33 -1.57 -6.90 -44.03
N ILE A 34 -2.49 -6.07 -43.52
CA ILE A 34 -3.44 -6.43 -42.45
C ILE A 34 -4.83 -6.73 -43.01
N MET A 35 -5.46 -5.74 -43.65
CA MET A 35 -6.82 -5.88 -44.16
C MET A 35 -7.09 -4.92 -45.32
N ASP A 36 -8.07 -5.27 -46.14
CA ASP A 36 -8.55 -4.45 -47.24
C ASP A 36 -9.93 -3.88 -46.91
N VAL A 37 -10.12 -2.61 -47.26
CA VAL A 37 -11.37 -1.89 -47.06
C VAL A 37 -11.76 -1.16 -48.33
N PRO A 38 -13.07 -0.94 -48.57
CA PRO A 38 -13.50 -0.05 -49.65
C PRO A 38 -12.85 1.33 -49.49
N ALA A 39 -12.37 1.89 -50.61
CA ALA A 39 -11.86 3.26 -50.61
C ALA A 39 -13.02 4.22 -50.30
N ARG A 40 -12.82 5.19 -49.38
CA ARG A 40 -13.85 6.19 -49.07
C ARG A 40 -14.06 7.10 -50.29
N GLU A 41 -15.31 7.27 -50.73
CA GLU A 41 -15.68 8.19 -51.81
C GLU A 41 -15.64 9.63 -51.31
N ASP A 42 -14.45 10.23 -51.34
CA ASP A 42 -14.30 11.67 -51.25
C ASP A 42 -14.57 12.22 -52.66
N GLY A 43 -15.69 12.92 -52.83
CA GLY A 43 -16.32 13.21 -54.13
C GLY A 43 -15.41 13.66 -55.29
N LEU A 44 -15.91 13.41 -56.51
CA LEU A 44 -15.38 13.81 -57.83
C LEU A 44 -13.93 13.41 -58.11
N ALA A 45 -13.63 12.11 -58.09
CA ALA A 45 -12.40 11.59 -58.71
C ALA A 45 -12.69 10.31 -59.52
N VAL A 46 -12.93 10.49 -60.81
CA VAL A 46 -13.05 9.40 -61.79
C VAL A 46 -11.67 8.74 -61.98
N GLY A 47 -11.58 7.42 -61.79
CA GLY A 47 -10.41 6.62 -62.20
C GLY A 47 -9.42 6.16 -61.10
N ARG A 48 -9.74 6.28 -59.80
CA ARG A 48 -8.88 5.78 -58.71
C ARG A 48 -9.30 4.37 -58.23
N SER A 49 -8.35 3.62 -57.66
CA SER A 49 -8.59 2.29 -57.05
C SER A 49 -9.77 2.32 -56.06
N ARG A 50 -10.65 1.32 -56.14
CA ARG A 50 -11.84 1.16 -55.27
C ARG A 50 -11.53 0.52 -53.90
N ILE A 51 -10.28 0.14 -53.67
CA ILE A 51 -9.84 -0.57 -52.46
C ILE A 51 -8.69 0.23 -51.85
N SER A 52 -8.66 0.31 -50.52
CA SER A 52 -7.52 0.74 -49.72
C SER A 52 -7.06 -0.40 -48.82
N SER A 53 -5.77 -0.49 -48.55
CA SER A 53 -5.16 -1.55 -47.77
C SER A 53 -4.46 -0.99 -46.54
N TRP A 54 -4.71 -1.62 -45.39
CA TRP A 54 -3.98 -1.38 -44.16
C TRP A 54 -2.71 -2.23 -44.12
N PHE A 55 -1.60 -1.62 -43.72
CA PHE A 55 -0.29 -2.23 -43.56
C PHE A 55 0.24 -1.95 -42.15
N ARG A 56 0.91 -2.93 -41.57
CA ARG A 56 1.73 -2.79 -40.37
C ARG A 56 3.16 -2.56 -40.79
N VAL A 57 3.83 -1.59 -40.18
CA VAL A 57 5.23 -1.30 -40.43
C VAL A 57 6.01 -1.08 -39.14
N GLU A 58 7.27 -1.50 -39.14
CA GLU A 58 8.22 -1.24 -38.04
C GLU A 58 9.15 -0.06 -38.40
N PRO A 59 9.08 1.08 -37.69
CA PRO A 59 9.97 2.21 -37.91
C PRO A 59 11.39 1.94 -37.34
N ALA A 60 12.44 2.40 -38.02
CA ALA A 60 13.85 2.17 -37.62
C ALA A 60 14.36 3.08 -36.47
N GLN A 61 13.52 3.93 -35.88
CA GLN A 61 13.95 4.90 -34.87
C GLN A 61 13.40 4.50 -33.48
N GLU A 62 14.27 4.33 -32.49
CA GLU A 62 13.90 3.74 -31.18
C GLU A 62 13.61 4.77 -30.05
N ASP A 63 14.02 6.04 -30.21
CA ASP A 63 13.97 7.07 -29.13
C ASP A 63 12.80 8.09 -29.24
N ALA A 64 11.60 7.68 -29.67
CA ALA A 64 10.45 8.60 -29.86
C ALA A 64 9.13 8.05 -29.32
N THR A 65 8.15 8.93 -29.04
CA THR A 65 6.80 8.48 -28.62
C THR A 65 6.09 7.73 -29.76
N PRO A 66 5.11 6.84 -29.49
CA PRO A 66 4.39 6.11 -30.54
C PRO A 66 3.76 7.03 -31.60
N TRP A 67 3.21 8.18 -31.19
CA TRP A 67 2.64 9.17 -32.12
C TRP A 67 3.71 9.93 -32.90
N ASP A 68 4.88 10.22 -32.32
CA ASP A 68 6.02 10.76 -33.07
C ASP A 68 6.50 9.79 -34.16
N LEU A 69 6.54 8.48 -33.86
CA LEU A 69 6.88 7.44 -34.84
C LEU A 69 5.84 7.36 -35.97
N ALA A 70 4.55 7.46 -35.64
CA ALA A 70 3.49 7.52 -36.63
C ALA A 70 3.64 8.75 -37.54
N HIS A 71 3.97 9.92 -36.99
CA HIS A 71 4.19 11.15 -37.77
C HIS A 71 5.44 11.05 -38.66
N ALA A 72 6.50 10.41 -38.19
CA ALA A 72 7.68 10.11 -39.00
C ALA A 72 7.33 9.14 -40.14
N ALA A 73 6.56 8.08 -39.86
CA ALA A 73 6.11 7.10 -40.84
C ALA A 73 5.23 7.73 -41.93
N LEU A 74 4.37 8.70 -41.60
CA LEU A 74 3.62 9.47 -42.60
C LEU A 74 4.57 10.21 -43.56
N THR A 75 5.61 10.85 -43.03
CA THR A 75 6.58 11.60 -43.83
C THR A 75 7.26 10.69 -44.84
N GLU A 76 7.77 9.54 -44.37
CA GLU A 76 8.42 8.55 -45.22
C GLU A 76 7.47 7.93 -46.24
N ALA A 77 6.23 7.60 -45.83
CA ALA A 77 5.24 7.02 -46.74
C ALA A 77 4.86 7.98 -47.87
N LEU A 78 4.81 9.29 -47.62
CA LEU A 78 4.56 10.31 -48.65
C LEU A 78 5.72 10.40 -49.67
N GLU A 79 6.96 10.16 -49.27
CA GLU A 79 8.14 10.13 -50.16
C GLU A 79 8.13 8.96 -51.16
N THR A 80 7.29 7.94 -50.93
CA THR A 80 7.10 6.81 -51.87
C THR A 80 6.22 7.17 -53.06
N GLY A 81 5.56 8.33 -53.06
CA GLY A 81 4.56 8.72 -54.06
C GLY A 81 3.22 8.01 -53.92
N SER A 82 3.03 7.22 -52.86
CA SER A 82 1.77 6.52 -52.56
C SER A 82 0.72 7.47 -51.98
N THR A 83 -0.56 7.21 -52.24
CA THR A 83 -1.66 7.98 -51.63
C THR A 83 -1.97 7.40 -50.25
N VAL A 84 -1.44 8.03 -49.19
CA VAL A 84 -1.68 7.66 -47.79
C VAL A 84 -3.00 8.28 -47.31
N GLU A 85 -3.88 7.46 -46.74
CA GLU A 85 -5.23 7.87 -46.31
C GLU A 85 -5.38 8.04 -44.79
N ALA A 86 -4.63 7.25 -44.01
CA ALA A 86 -4.59 7.27 -42.56
C ALA A 86 -3.28 6.65 -42.06
N VAL A 87 -2.79 7.13 -40.91
CA VAL A 87 -1.60 6.62 -40.22
C VAL A 87 -1.86 6.69 -38.72
N GLU A 88 -1.54 5.64 -37.97
CA GLU A 88 -1.73 5.63 -36.52
C GLU A 88 -0.76 4.66 -35.84
N PRO A 89 -0.37 4.89 -34.57
CA PRO A 89 0.41 3.91 -33.83
C PRO A 89 -0.43 2.66 -33.51
N ASN A 90 0.20 1.48 -33.57
CA ASN A 90 -0.42 0.24 -33.08
C ASN A 90 -0.30 0.18 -31.55
N LEU A 91 -1.14 0.96 -30.87
CA LEU A 91 -1.11 1.01 -29.42
C LEU A 91 -1.69 -0.29 -28.84
N GLU A 92 -0.87 -0.99 -28.06
CA GLU A 92 -1.37 -1.91 -27.05
C GLU A 92 -2.22 -1.10 -26.09
N GLN A 93 -3.44 -1.58 -25.88
CA GLN A 93 -4.33 -1.03 -24.88
C GLN A 93 -3.65 -1.31 -23.53
N GLU A 94 -3.19 -0.24 -22.90
CA GLU A 94 -2.72 -0.25 -21.52
C GLU A 94 -3.55 0.81 -20.82
N TRP A 95 -4.36 0.38 -19.86
CA TRP A 95 -5.07 1.31 -19.02
C TRP A 95 -4.17 1.63 -17.81
N PRO A 96 -4.24 2.85 -17.23
CA PRO A 96 -3.40 3.25 -16.09
C PRO A 96 -3.42 2.28 -14.89
N PHE A 97 -4.39 1.37 -14.84
CA PHE A 97 -4.44 0.21 -13.95
C PHE A 97 -3.11 -0.55 -13.91
N ASP A 98 -2.37 -0.69 -15.01
CA ASP A 98 -1.14 -1.50 -15.07
C ASP A 98 0.11 -0.85 -14.43
N ARG A 99 0.14 0.48 -14.25
CA ARG A 99 1.28 1.17 -13.58
C ARG A 99 1.04 1.45 -12.11
N VAL A 100 -0.22 1.50 -11.68
CA VAL A 100 -0.60 1.72 -10.28
C VAL A 100 -0.72 0.38 -9.53
N SER A 101 -0.88 -0.74 -10.25
CA SER A 101 -1.05 -2.07 -9.64
C SER A 101 0.23 -2.82 -9.28
N GLU A 102 1.42 -2.34 -9.66
CA GLU A 102 2.67 -2.88 -9.08
C GLU A 102 2.89 -2.39 -7.63
N GLN A 103 2.08 -1.45 -7.15
CA GLN A 103 2.10 -0.94 -5.78
C GLN A 103 0.70 -0.88 -5.17
N GLY A 104 0.18 -2.04 -4.80
CA GLY A 104 -0.90 -2.16 -3.81
C GLY A 104 -2.27 -2.48 -4.39
N LEU A 105 -2.70 -3.72 -4.14
CA LEU A 105 -4.06 -4.24 -3.92
C LEU A 105 -4.05 -5.73 -4.29
N ALA A 106 -3.53 -6.57 -3.39
CA ALA A 106 -3.85 -7.99 -3.39
C ALA A 106 -5.03 -8.18 -2.44
N ALA A 107 -6.24 -8.15 -3.00
CA ALA A 107 -7.48 -8.45 -2.31
C ALA A 107 -8.37 -9.22 -3.30
N ASP A 108 -8.10 -10.50 -3.46
CA ASP A 108 -9.07 -11.51 -3.07
C ASP A 108 -8.35 -12.82 -2.77
N GLY A 109 -8.88 -13.52 -1.77
CA GLY A 109 -8.33 -14.74 -1.21
C GLY A 109 -8.21 -15.84 -2.25
N GLN A 110 -7.32 -16.78 -1.94
CA GLN A 110 -7.18 -18.05 -2.62
C GLN A 110 -8.56 -18.72 -2.76
N SER A 111 -9.14 -18.70 -3.96
CA SER A 111 -10.09 -19.73 -4.32
C SER A 111 -9.30 -21.03 -4.46
N GLU A 112 -9.75 -22.10 -3.82
CA GLU A 112 -9.29 -23.42 -4.18
C GLU A 112 -9.53 -23.59 -5.70
N PRO A 113 -8.54 -24.05 -6.49
CA PRO A 113 -8.76 -24.27 -7.91
C PRO A 113 -10.00 -25.15 -8.11
N CYS A 114 -10.94 -24.68 -8.93
CA CYS A 114 -12.20 -25.36 -9.22
C CYS A 114 -13.25 -25.39 -8.08
N ALA A 115 -13.07 -24.58 -7.04
CA ALA A 115 -14.14 -24.27 -6.09
C ALA A 115 -15.16 -23.31 -6.70
N PHE A 116 -16.43 -23.52 -6.32
CA PHE A 116 -17.56 -22.71 -6.75
C PHE A 116 -17.63 -21.40 -5.96
N ASP A 117 -17.67 -20.27 -6.67
CA ASP A 117 -17.87 -18.96 -6.08
C ASP A 117 -19.37 -18.58 -6.06
N PRO A 118 -19.93 -18.26 -4.87
CA PRO A 118 -21.32 -17.83 -4.74
C PRO A 118 -21.52 -16.39 -5.28
N PRO A 119 -22.79 -15.93 -5.41
CA PRO A 119 -23.06 -14.54 -5.77
C PRO A 119 -22.36 -13.52 -4.86
N ASP A 120 -21.79 -12.48 -5.46
CA ASP A 120 -21.13 -11.37 -4.77
C ASP A 120 -22.12 -10.23 -4.50
N THR A 121 -22.45 -10.02 -3.22
CA THR A 121 -23.29 -8.91 -2.77
C THR A 121 -22.50 -7.75 -2.16
N ALA A 122 -21.16 -7.78 -2.23
CA ALA A 122 -20.33 -6.72 -1.71
C ALA A 122 -20.56 -5.41 -2.47
N GLY A 123 -20.36 -4.29 -1.76
CA GLY A 123 -20.43 -2.97 -2.37
C GLY A 123 -21.81 -2.54 -2.87
N GLY A 124 -22.88 -3.24 -2.47
CA GLY A 124 -24.25 -2.97 -2.89
C GLY A 124 -24.68 -3.70 -4.17
N LYS A 125 -23.87 -4.64 -4.66
CA LYS A 125 -24.28 -5.57 -5.73
C LYS A 125 -25.46 -6.41 -5.25
N ILE A 126 -26.44 -6.64 -6.12
CA ILE A 126 -27.66 -7.39 -5.79
C ILE A 126 -27.63 -8.75 -6.48
N ALA A 127 -27.85 -9.82 -5.72
CA ALA A 127 -27.99 -11.18 -6.21
C ALA A 127 -29.47 -11.60 -6.24
N HIS A 128 -29.82 -12.54 -7.11
CA HIS A 128 -31.15 -13.16 -7.13
C HIS A 128 -31.19 -14.38 -6.20
N PRO A 129 -32.27 -14.59 -5.41
CA PRO A 129 -32.36 -15.72 -4.48
C PRO A 129 -32.39 -17.09 -5.15
N ASP A 130 -32.90 -17.19 -6.38
CA ASP A 130 -33.03 -18.46 -7.11
C ASP A 130 -31.71 -19.07 -7.61
N GLY A 131 -30.56 -18.44 -7.34
CA GLY A 131 -29.25 -18.96 -7.77
C GLY A 131 -29.05 -18.88 -9.29
N GLY A 132 -28.41 -19.87 -9.91
CA GLY A 132 -27.93 -19.83 -11.31
C GLY A 132 -29.00 -19.66 -12.39
N ALA A 133 -28.60 -19.05 -13.52
CA ALA A 133 -29.43 -18.85 -14.73
C ALA A 133 -30.73 -18.03 -14.58
N TRP A 134 -30.98 -17.39 -13.42
CA TRP A 134 -32.14 -16.53 -13.16
C TRP A 134 -32.42 -15.52 -14.29
N HIS A 135 -31.37 -14.89 -14.82
CA HIS A 135 -31.45 -13.85 -15.85
C HIS A 135 -32.10 -14.34 -17.15
N LEU A 136 -32.13 -15.66 -17.42
CA LEU A 136 -32.79 -16.24 -18.60
C LEU A 136 -34.31 -16.35 -18.44
N GLY A 137 -34.81 -16.23 -17.21
CA GLY A 137 -36.20 -16.46 -16.84
C GLY A 137 -37.20 -15.44 -17.42
N PRO A 138 -38.52 -15.73 -17.29
CA PRO A 138 -39.59 -14.93 -17.90
C PRO A 138 -39.74 -13.52 -17.32
N GLU A 139 -39.34 -13.30 -16.06
CA GLU A 139 -39.36 -11.99 -15.40
C GLU A 139 -38.15 -11.10 -15.79
N PHE A 140 -37.16 -11.70 -16.46
CA PHE A 140 -35.90 -11.05 -16.83
C PHE A 140 -35.76 -10.96 -18.35
N THR A 141 -34.69 -11.53 -18.93
CA THR A 141 -34.43 -11.45 -20.38
C THR A 141 -35.35 -12.30 -21.25
N GLN A 142 -36.04 -13.30 -20.68
CA GLN A 142 -36.82 -14.31 -21.41
C GLN A 142 -36.01 -15.15 -22.41
N LEU A 143 -34.67 -15.16 -22.30
CA LEU A 143 -33.80 -15.85 -23.27
C LEU A 143 -34.05 -17.36 -23.34
N ALA A 144 -34.43 -18.01 -22.22
CA ALA A 144 -34.77 -19.42 -22.21
C ALA A 144 -35.99 -19.74 -23.11
N ALA A 145 -37.09 -19.01 -22.93
CA ALA A 145 -38.29 -19.19 -23.75
C ALA A 145 -38.05 -18.79 -25.23
N ALA A 146 -37.22 -17.76 -25.46
CA ALA A 146 -36.85 -17.35 -26.81
C ALA A 146 -36.07 -18.45 -27.56
N ARG A 147 -35.05 -19.07 -26.92
CA ARG A 147 -34.28 -20.13 -27.56
C ARG A 147 -35.13 -21.39 -27.81
N ASP A 148 -36.07 -21.72 -26.92
CA ASP A 148 -36.97 -22.86 -27.10
C ASP A 148 -37.88 -22.68 -28.31
N ARG A 149 -38.44 -21.47 -28.49
CA ARG A 149 -39.27 -21.12 -29.65
C ARG A 149 -38.50 -21.19 -30.97
N VAL A 150 -37.29 -20.65 -30.99
CA VAL A 150 -36.44 -20.63 -32.21
C VAL A 150 -35.96 -22.04 -32.55
N GLY A 151 -35.57 -22.81 -31.53
CA GLY A 151 -35.12 -24.19 -31.65
C GLY A 151 -34.01 -24.36 -32.69
N ALA A 152 -34.18 -25.37 -33.56
CA ALA A 152 -33.18 -25.72 -34.57
C ALA A 152 -32.89 -24.62 -35.61
N LYS A 153 -33.75 -23.60 -35.76
CA LYS A 153 -33.49 -22.47 -36.67
C LYS A 153 -32.23 -21.70 -36.27
N ALA A 154 -31.87 -21.70 -34.99
CA ALA A 154 -30.65 -21.06 -34.48
C ALA A 154 -29.38 -21.53 -35.20
N LYS A 155 -29.33 -22.78 -35.68
CA LYS A 155 -28.19 -23.35 -36.43
C LYS A 155 -27.89 -22.62 -37.75
N LYS A 156 -28.81 -21.79 -38.26
CA LYS A 156 -28.59 -20.94 -39.44
C LYS A 156 -27.70 -19.73 -39.14
N ILE A 157 -27.55 -19.37 -37.86
CA ILE A 157 -26.85 -18.18 -37.43
C ILE A 157 -25.45 -18.55 -36.96
N LEU A 158 -24.47 -17.83 -37.49
CA LEU A 158 -23.08 -17.84 -37.05
C LEU A 158 -22.82 -16.62 -36.16
N ILE A 159 -22.43 -16.87 -34.92
CA ILE A 159 -22.01 -15.86 -33.95
C ILE A 159 -20.50 -15.92 -33.81
N ALA A 160 -19.83 -14.81 -34.08
CA ALA A 160 -18.41 -14.66 -33.82
C ALA A 160 -18.21 -14.13 -32.39
N HIS A 161 -17.45 -14.86 -31.58
CA HIS A 161 -17.11 -14.49 -30.20
C HIS A 161 -15.65 -14.04 -30.18
N LEU A 162 -15.45 -12.73 -30.03
CA LEU A 162 -14.14 -12.09 -30.03
C LEU A 162 -13.75 -11.76 -28.59
N ASP A 163 -12.83 -12.54 -28.04
CA ASP A 163 -12.47 -12.46 -26.63
C ASP A 163 -11.04 -12.99 -26.39
N THR A 164 -10.70 -13.39 -25.15
CA THR A 164 -9.40 -13.97 -24.76
C THR A 164 -9.19 -15.40 -25.29
N GLY A 165 -10.23 -15.99 -25.88
CA GLY A 165 -10.25 -17.35 -26.39
C GLY A 165 -11.36 -18.17 -25.74
N PHE A 166 -11.20 -19.49 -25.76
CA PHE A 166 -12.13 -20.41 -25.09
C PHE A 166 -11.39 -21.58 -24.46
N ASP A 167 -12.05 -22.29 -23.54
CA ASP A 167 -11.54 -23.50 -22.91
C ASP A 167 -12.22 -24.71 -23.57
N PRO A 168 -11.53 -25.51 -24.38
CA PRO A 168 -12.10 -26.68 -25.05
C PRO A 168 -12.36 -27.85 -24.10
N ASP A 169 -11.76 -27.84 -22.91
CA ASP A 169 -11.85 -28.95 -21.95
C ASP A 169 -12.96 -28.71 -20.92
N HIS A 170 -13.60 -27.54 -20.93
CA HIS A 170 -14.73 -27.21 -20.07
C HIS A 170 -16.05 -27.77 -20.60
N ALA A 171 -16.88 -28.34 -19.73
CA ALA A 171 -18.21 -28.89 -20.05
C ALA A 171 -19.20 -27.86 -20.66
N THR A 172 -18.92 -26.56 -20.58
CA THR A 172 -19.77 -25.50 -21.10
C THR A 172 -19.51 -25.18 -22.56
N VAL A 173 -18.54 -25.82 -23.22
CA VAL A 173 -18.25 -25.59 -24.64
C VAL A 173 -19.54 -25.71 -25.49
N PRO A 174 -19.87 -24.70 -26.32
CA PRO A 174 -21.07 -24.73 -27.14
C PRO A 174 -21.11 -25.96 -28.06
N PRO A 175 -22.26 -26.64 -28.20
CA PRO A 175 -22.35 -27.88 -28.96
C PRO A 175 -22.10 -27.71 -30.45
N ASN A 176 -22.27 -26.50 -31.01
CA ASN A 176 -22.00 -26.19 -32.41
C ASN A 176 -20.83 -25.20 -32.56
N ILE A 177 -19.78 -25.36 -31.75
CA ILE A 177 -18.55 -24.60 -31.88
C ILE A 177 -17.83 -24.91 -33.22
N ARG A 178 -17.48 -23.88 -33.98
CA ARG A 178 -16.82 -23.93 -35.28
C ARG A 178 -15.33 -23.74 -35.14
N VAL A 179 -14.66 -24.74 -34.55
CA VAL A 179 -13.20 -24.78 -34.38
C VAL A 179 -12.44 -24.74 -35.72
N ASP A 180 -13.11 -25.07 -36.83
CA ASP A 180 -12.58 -24.95 -38.17
C ASP A 180 -12.47 -23.50 -38.68
N LEU A 181 -13.26 -22.59 -38.09
CA LEU A 181 -13.24 -21.15 -38.37
C LEU A 181 -12.49 -20.34 -37.31
N GLN A 182 -11.96 -20.98 -36.27
CA GLN A 182 -11.27 -20.31 -35.18
C GLN A 182 -10.02 -19.57 -35.67
N HIS A 183 -9.68 -18.48 -34.99
CA HIS A 183 -8.43 -17.77 -35.28
C HIS A 183 -7.86 -17.09 -34.04
N ASN A 184 -6.54 -16.95 -34.00
CA ASN A 184 -5.80 -16.28 -32.94
C ASN A 184 -4.95 -15.16 -33.52
N PHE A 185 -5.33 -13.92 -33.19
CA PHE A 185 -4.64 -12.70 -33.63
C PHE A 185 -3.58 -12.22 -32.63
N ILE A 186 -3.40 -12.92 -31.51
CA ILE A 186 -2.42 -12.59 -30.47
C ILE A 186 -1.13 -13.39 -30.65
N ASP A 187 -1.24 -14.72 -30.67
CA ASP A 187 -0.08 -15.60 -30.86
C ASP A 187 0.05 -15.97 -32.34
N ARG A 188 0.90 -15.20 -33.04
CA ARG A 188 1.16 -15.38 -34.48
C ARG A 188 1.71 -16.77 -34.82
N ASN A 189 2.36 -17.45 -33.88
CA ASN A 189 2.88 -18.82 -34.08
C ASN A 189 1.78 -19.88 -33.97
N HIS A 190 0.65 -19.55 -33.34
CA HIS A 190 -0.49 -20.43 -33.12
C HIS A 190 -1.80 -19.82 -33.66
N SER A 191 -1.74 -19.19 -34.85
CA SER A 191 -2.87 -18.47 -35.45
C SER A 191 -4.17 -19.28 -35.67
N LYS A 192 -4.09 -20.62 -35.67
CA LYS A 192 -5.24 -21.53 -35.79
C LYS A 192 -5.74 -22.10 -34.46
N ASP A 193 -5.18 -21.64 -33.34
CA ASP A 193 -5.54 -22.09 -32.00
C ASP A 193 -6.04 -20.92 -31.16
N ALA A 194 -7.36 -20.80 -31.06
CA ALA A 194 -8.05 -19.76 -30.30
C ALA A 194 -8.30 -20.17 -28.83
N ARG A 195 -7.62 -21.21 -28.32
CA ARG A 195 -7.66 -21.54 -26.89
C ARG A 195 -7.25 -20.34 -26.05
N ASP A 196 -7.93 -20.15 -24.93
CA ASP A 196 -7.49 -19.22 -23.91
C ASP A 196 -6.19 -19.76 -23.26
N ARG A 197 -5.14 -18.95 -23.32
CA ARG A 197 -3.81 -19.25 -22.78
C ARG A 197 -3.32 -18.01 -22.03
N THR A 198 -4.18 -17.43 -21.20
CA THR A 198 -3.82 -16.28 -20.37
C THR A 198 -2.58 -16.64 -19.52
N PRO A 199 -1.47 -15.89 -19.59
CA PRO A 199 -0.23 -16.21 -18.88
C PRO A 199 -0.40 -16.28 -17.35
N THR A 200 0.25 -17.26 -16.71
CA THR A 200 0.23 -17.46 -15.24
C THR A 200 0.82 -16.25 -14.48
N GLY A 201 0.15 -15.80 -13.40
CA GLY A 201 0.60 -14.73 -12.50
C GLY A 201 -0.57 -13.96 -11.83
N ASN A 202 -0.36 -13.46 -10.61
CA ASN A 202 -1.42 -12.86 -9.77
C ASN A 202 -1.48 -11.32 -9.93
N SER A 203 -2.06 -10.81 -11.02
CA SER A 203 -2.48 -9.40 -11.10
C SER A 203 -4.01 -9.30 -11.08
N PRO A 204 -4.62 -8.41 -10.28
CA PRO A 204 -6.08 -8.27 -10.14
C PRO A 204 -6.80 -7.77 -11.41
N PHE A 205 -6.05 -7.42 -12.47
CA PHE A 205 -6.59 -7.04 -13.79
C PHE A 205 -6.40 -8.14 -14.86
N ARG A 206 -5.67 -9.21 -14.53
CA ARG A 206 -5.68 -10.43 -15.34
C ARG A 206 -7.01 -11.09 -15.04
N ASN A 207 -7.89 -11.16 -16.04
CA ASN A 207 -9.13 -11.91 -15.98
C ASN A 207 -8.92 -13.27 -16.69
N PRO A 208 -8.16 -14.22 -16.10
CA PRO A 208 -7.99 -15.52 -16.70
C PRO A 208 -9.36 -16.17 -16.85
N GLY A 209 -9.65 -16.70 -18.04
CA GLY A 209 -10.94 -17.33 -18.31
C GLY A 209 -12.08 -16.38 -18.65
N HIS A 210 -11.79 -15.12 -18.99
CA HIS A 210 -12.82 -14.18 -19.41
C HIS A 210 -13.59 -14.64 -20.67
N GLY A 211 -12.88 -15.13 -21.68
CA GLY A 211 -13.46 -15.72 -22.88
C GLY A 211 -14.36 -16.92 -22.57
N PRO A 212 -13.88 -17.96 -21.86
CA PRO A 212 -14.72 -19.05 -21.35
C PRO A 212 -15.97 -18.57 -20.59
N GLY A 213 -15.82 -17.62 -19.67
CA GLY A 213 -16.92 -17.06 -18.89
C GLY A 213 -18.01 -16.42 -19.76
N THR A 214 -17.63 -15.52 -20.67
CA THR A 214 -18.60 -14.86 -21.57
C THR A 214 -19.18 -15.80 -22.63
N LEU A 215 -18.39 -16.77 -23.11
CA LEU A 215 -18.86 -17.80 -24.04
C LEU A 215 -19.92 -18.70 -23.39
N SER A 216 -19.77 -19.01 -22.10
CA SER A 216 -20.75 -19.80 -21.34
C SER A 216 -22.11 -19.09 -21.26
N ILE A 217 -22.12 -17.77 -21.07
CA ILE A 217 -23.35 -16.95 -21.09
C ILE A 217 -23.94 -16.88 -22.51
N LEU A 218 -23.10 -16.77 -23.54
CA LEU A 218 -23.53 -16.64 -24.93
C LEU A 218 -24.21 -17.93 -25.43
N ALA A 219 -23.56 -19.07 -25.26
CA ALA A 219 -23.93 -20.32 -25.93
C ALA A 219 -23.51 -21.59 -25.16
N GLY A 220 -23.26 -21.47 -23.86
CA GLY A 220 -22.84 -22.58 -23.01
C GLY A 220 -23.75 -23.82 -23.06
N ALA A 221 -23.13 -24.99 -23.11
CA ALA A 221 -23.80 -26.29 -23.08
C ALA A 221 -24.47 -26.59 -21.73
N LYS A 222 -25.21 -27.71 -21.67
CA LYS A 222 -25.74 -28.23 -20.40
C LYS A 222 -24.60 -28.71 -19.52
N LEU A 223 -24.68 -28.43 -18.23
CA LEU A 223 -23.75 -28.97 -17.25
C LEU A 223 -24.13 -30.41 -16.87
N PRO A 224 -23.15 -31.26 -16.54
CA PRO A 224 -23.44 -32.59 -16.00
C PRO A 224 -24.08 -32.48 -14.61
N ALA A 225 -24.87 -33.49 -14.26
CA ALA A 225 -25.45 -33.60 -12.91
C ALA A 225 -24.34 -33.61 -11.85
N GLY A 226 -24.51 -32.80 -10.79
CA GLY A 226 -23.53 -32.67 -9.71
C GLY A 226 -22.41 -31.65 -9.97
N ALA A 227 -22.52 -30.83 -11.01
CA ALA A 227 -21.62 -29.68 -11.20
C ALA A 227 -21.63 -28.76 -9.95
N PRO A 228 -20.46 -28.29 -9.47
CA PRO A 228 -20.37 -27.48 -8.24
C PRO A 228 -21.29 -26.26 -8.29
N GLY A 229 -22.14 -26.10 -7.27
CA GLY A 229 -23.07 -24.97 -7.13
C GLY A 229 -24.22 -24.90 -8.15
N TRP A 230 -24.34 -25.90 -9.03
CA TRP A 230 -25.39 -26.01 -10.05
C TRP A 230 -26.31 -27.22 -9.78
N ASN A 231 -27.02 -27.16 -8.65
CA ASN A 231 -27.98 -28.19 -8.27
C ASN A 231 -29.37 -27.88 -8.84
N GLY A 232 -29.88 -28.73 -9.73
CA GLY A 232 -31.29 -28.72 -10.16
C GLY A 232 -31.61 -27.92 -11.43
N PHE A 233 -30.61 -27.36 -12.12
CA PHE A 233 -30.79 -26.76 -13.45
C PHE A 233 -30.29 -27.74 -14.53
N ASP A 234 -31.23 -28.35 -15.27
CA ASP A 234 -30.96 -29.37 -16.32
C ASP A 234 -31.20 -28.84 -17.74
N ASP A 235 -31.00 -27.53 -17.94
CA ASP A 235 -31.12 -26.88 -19.23
C ASP A 235 -29.79 -26.23 -19.66
N TYR A 236 -29.74 -25.71 -20.88
CA TYR A 236 -28.59 -24.98 -21.38
C TYR A 236 -28.36 -23.72 -20.54
N ILE A 237 -27.11 -23.51 -20.14
CA ILE A 237 -26.75 -22.30 -19.39
C ILE A 237 -26.61 -21.08 -20.32
N GLY A 238 -26.23 -21.30 -21.59
CA GLY A 238 -26.07 -20.23 -22.56
C GLY A 238 -27.36 -19.79 -23.22
N ALA A 239 -27.40 -18.52 -23.61
CA ALA A 239 -28.57 -17.91 -24.21
C ALA A 239 -28.90 -18.41 -25.64
N ALA A 240 -27.91 -18.77 -26.46
CA ALA A 240 -28.08 -19.26 -27.84
C ALA A 240 -27.22 -20.52 -28.14
N PRO A 241 -27.43 -21.63 -27.42
CA PRO A 241 -26.55 -22.81 -27.48
C PRO A 241 -26.62 -23.57 -28.82
N LEU A 242 -27.72 -23.41 -29.56
CA LEU A 242 -27.93 -24.07 -30.85
C LEU A 242 -27.40 -23.25 -32.05
N ALA A 243 -26.90 -22.03 -31.83
CA ALA A 243 -26.23 -21.25 -32.87
C ALA A 243 -24.83 -21.81 -33.17
N GLN A 244 -24.32 -21.55 -34.38
CA GLN A 244 -22.92 -21.85 -34.70
C GLN A 244 -22.02 -20.79 -34.05
N ILE A 245 -20.98 -21.20 -33.32
CA ILE A 245 -20.12 -20.26 -32.58
C ILE A 245 -18.70 -20.31 -33.13
N MET A 246 -18.19 -19.17 -33.60
CA MET A 246 -16.81 -19.02 -34.07
C MET A 246 -15.96 -18.32 -33.00
N PRO A 247 -15.08 -19.04 -32.28
CA PRO A 247 -14.19 -18.44 -31.30
C PRO A 247 -13.03 -17.72 -32.00
N VAL A 248 -12.80 -16.46 -31.66
CA VAL A 248 -11.71 -15.65 -32.20
C VAL A 248 -10.96 -15.01 -31.04
N ARG A 249 -9.69 -15.39 -30.86
CA ARG A 249 -8.84 -14.80 -29.83
C ARG A 249 -8.23 -13.50 -30.33
N VAL A 250 -8.61 -12.39 -29.68
CA VAL A 250 -8.14 -11.04 -30.00
C VAL A 250 -7.47 -10.33 -28.82
N ALA A 251 -7.40 -10.97 -27.65
CA ALA A 251 -6.79 -10.40 -26.45
C ALA A 251 -6.08 -11.47 -25.60
N ASN A 252 -5.13 -11.07 -24.75
CA ASN A 252 -4.62 -11.92 -23.67
C ASN A 252 -5.48 -11.80 -22.41
N TRP A 253 -6.00 -10.61 -22.14
CA TRP A 253 -7.06 -10.31 -21.19
C TRP A 253 -7.78 -9.03 -21.64
N VAL A 254 -8.94 -8.71 -21.06
CA VAL A 254 -9.86 -7.66 -21.56
C VAL A 254 -9.26 -6.26 -21.72
N VAL A 255 -8.16 -5.98 -21.03
CA VAL A 255 -7.44 -4.70 -21.12
C VAL A 255 -6.13 -4.77 -21.89
N GLN A 256 -5.64 -5.95 -22.30
CA GLN A 256 -4.39 -6.11 -23.08
C GLN A 256 -4.67 -6.72 -24.46
N PHE A 257 -4.88 -5.83 -25.44
CA PHE A 257 -5.00 -6.13 -26.87
C PHE A 257 -4.55 -4.93 -27.70
N THR A 258 -4.34 -5.09 -29.01
CA THR A 258 -4.08 -3.96 -29.91
C THR A 258 -5.32 -3.62 -30.74
N THR A 259 -5.48 -2.35 -31.14
CA THR A 259 -6.61 -2.00 -32.04
C THR A 259 -6.56 -2.76 -33.37
N GLU A 260 -5.37 -3.16 -33.82
CA GLU A 260 -5.16 -4.06 -34.96
C GLU A 260 -5.82 -5.42 -34.74
N SER A 261 -5.51 -6.11 -33.63
CA SER A 261 -6.00 -7.46 -33.35
C SER A 261 -7.54 -7.53 -33.31
N LEU A 262 -8.18 -6.51 -32.72
CA LEU A 262 -9.64 -6.38 -32.71
C LEU A 262 -10.20 -6.12 -34.11
N ALA A 263 -9.59 -5.21 -34.88
CA ALA A 263 -10.02 -4.91 -36.25
C ALA A 263 -9.88 -6.13 -37.17
N GLN A 264 -8.80 -6.91 -37.03
CA GLN A 264 -8.60 -8.18 -37.73
C GLN A 264 -9.67 -9.20 -37.34
N GLY A 265 -10.00 -9.33 -36.05
CA GLY A 265 -11.09 -10.18 -35.58
C GLY A 265 -12.45 -9.81 -36.19
N ILE A 266 -12.80 -8.52 -36.21
CA ILE A 266 -14.04 -8.03 -36.82
C ILE A 266 -14.06 -8.35 -38.33
N ASN A 267 -12.93 -8.12 -39.01
CA ASN A 267 -12.81 -8.41 -40.43
C ASN A 267 -12.87 -9.91 -40.72
N HIS A 268 -12.29 -10.77 -39.86
CA HIS A 268 -12.38 -12.22 -39.96
C HIS A 268 -13.83 -12.70 -39.79
N ALA A 269 -14.57 -12.13 -38.84
CA ALA A 269 -15.99 -12.41 -38.66
C ALA A 269 -16.80 -12.03 -39.90
N ARG A 270 -16.55 -10.85 -40.47
CA ARG A 270 -17.17 -10.42 -41.73
C ARG A 270 -16.86 -11.37 -42.90
N LEU A 271 -15.58 -11.72 -43.07
CA LEU A 271 -15.13 -12.62 -44.14
C LEU A 271 -15.65 -14.04 -43.98
N SER A 272 -15.91 -14.46 -42.75
CA SER A 272 -16.55 -15.73 -42.42
C SER A 272 -18.08 -15.67 -42.47
N GLU A 273 -18.66 -14.55 -42.92
CA GLU A 273 -20.10 -14.32 -43.03
C GLU A 273 -20.85 -14.50 -41.69
N ALA A 274 -20.21 -14.10 -40.58
CA ALA A 274 -20.86 -14.06 -39.29
C ALA A 274 -22.06 -13.10 -39.32
N HIS A 275 -23.14 -13.48 -38.65
CA HIS A 275 -24.36 -12.67 -38.58
C HIS A 275 -24.33 -11.75 -37.37
N VAL A 276 -23.75 -12.22 -36.26
CA VAL A 276 -23.65 -11.51 -35.00
C VAL A 276 -22.22 -11.57 -34.48
N LEU A 277 -21.78 -10.48 -33.86
CA LEU A 277 -20.48 -10.33 -33.24
C LEU A 277 -20.66 -9.98 -31.76
N SER A 278 -20.06 -10.76 -30.87
CA SER A 278 -20.00 -10.49 -29.43
C SER A 278 -18.57 -10.09 -29.05
N MET A 279 -18.39 -8.88 -28.51
CA MET A 279 -17.10 -8.32 -28.10
C MET A 279 -17.16 -7.86 -26.63
N SER A 280 -16.75 -8.71 -25.70
CA SER A 280 -16.79 -8.37 -24.26
C SER A 280 -15.50 -7.67 -23.80
N LEU A 281 -15.06 -6.66 -24.56
CA LEU A 281 -13.82 -5.91 -24.35
C LEU A 281 -13.97 -4.48 -24.87
N GLY A 282 -13.10 -3.57 -24.42
CA GLY A 282 -13.11 -2.18 -24.83
C GLY A 282 -11.80 -1.43 -24.61
N GLY A 283 -11.56 -0.40 -25.43
CA GLY A 283 -10.30 0.31 -25.55
C GLY A 283 -10.44 1.69 -26.21
N LEU A 284 -9.33 2.16 -26.79
CA LEU A 284 -9.19 3.41 -27.52
C LEU A 284 -9.87 3.37 -28.89
N SER A 285 -10.19 4.55 -29.40
CA SER A 285 -10.62 4.73 -30.79
C SER A 285 -9.42 4.63 -31.74
N SER A 286 -9.63 4.11 -32.95
CA SER A 286 -8.65 4.09 -34.04
C SER A 286 -9.32 4.09 -35.41
N GLU A 287 -8.61 4.55 -36.45
CA GLU A 287 -9.09 4.53 -37.83
C GLU A 287 -9.26 3.09 -38.34
N ILE A 288 -8.35 2.17 -38.04
CA ILE A 288 -8.49 0.77 -38.47
C ILE A 288 -9.70 0.08 -37.83
N LEU A 289 -9.96 0.35 -36.54
CA LEU A 289 -11.10 -0.21 -35.83
C LEU A 289 -12.42 0.33 -36.40
N VAL A 290 -12.49 1.63 -36.65
CA VAL A 290 -13.68 2.27 -37.24
C VAL A 290 -13.94 1.78 -38.66
N ASP A 291 -12.90 1.61 -39.47
CA ASP A 291 -13.03 1.00 -40.79
C ASP A 291 -13.58 -0.43 -40.69
N ALA A 292 -13.04 -1.26 -39.80
CA ALA A 292 -13.51 -2.64 -39.58
C ALA A 292 -14.99 -2.69 -39.16
N VAL A 293 -15.40 -1.82 -38.23
CA VAL A 293 -16.81 -1.69 -37.80
C VAL A 293 -17.70 -1.22 -38.94
N ASN A 294 -17.26 -0.23 -39.73
CA ASN A 294 -18.05 0.27 -40.84
C ASN A 294 -18.29 -0.81 -41.90
N VAL A 295 -17.26 -1.55 -42.30
CA VAL A 295 -17.39 -2.61 -43.31
C VAL A 295 -18.18 -3.81 -42.78
N ALA A 296 -18.09 -4.13 -41.50
CA ALA A 296 -18.89 -5.19 -40.88
C ALA A 296 -20.39 -4.80 -40.82
N TYR A 297 -20.69 -3.57 -40.42
CA TYR A 297 -22.05 -3.03 -40.45
C TYR A 297 -22.64 -3.03 -41.86
N ASP A 298 -21.88 -2.55 -42.85
CA ASP A 298 -22.31 -2.51 -44.25
C ASP A 298 -22.53 -3.93 -44.82
N ALA A 299 -21.81 -4.93 -44.30
CA ALA A 299 -21.98 -6.35 -44.62
C ALA A 299 -23.13 -7.03 -43.83
N GLY A 300 -23.82 -6.31 -42.95
CA GLY A 300 -24.97 -6.82 -42.22
C GLY A 300 -24.63 -7.61 -40.94
N VAL A 301 -23.43 -7.42 -40.38
CA VAL A 301 -23.00 -8.04 -39.12
C VAL A 301 -23.55 -7.22 -37.95
N PHE A 302 -24.39 -7.81 -37.11
CA PHE A 302 -24.90 -7.18 -35.89
C PHE A 302 -23.86 -7.24 -34.79
N MET A 303 -23.32 -6.09 -34.37
CA MET A 303 -22.22 -6.04 -33.40
C MET A 303 -22.67 -5.55 -32.04
N VAL A 304 -22.28 -6.28 -30.99
CA VAL A 304 -22.50 -5.92 -29.58
C VAL A 304 -21.14 -5.81 -28.89
N ALA A 305 -20.95 -4.73 -28.13
CA ALA A 305 -19.77 -4.57 -27.29
C ALA A 305 -20.11 -4.11 -25.87
N ALA A 306 -19.26 -4.50 -24.92
CA ALA A 306 -19.37 -4.08 -23.53
C ALA A 306 -19.26 -2.56 -23.41
N ALA A 307 -20.15 -1.93 -22.64
CA ALA A 307 -20.09 -0.48 -22.41
C ALA A 307 -18.81 -0.03 -21.67
N GLY A 308 -18.12 -0.96 -20.99
CA GLY A 308 -16.97 -0.66 -20.13
C GLY A 308 -17.37 -0.73 -18.65
N ASN A 309 -16.37 -0.80 -17.78
CA ASN A 309 -16.58 -0.81 -16.33
C ASN A 309 -15.71 0.27 -15.69
N SER A 310 -16.18 0.85 -14.60
CA SER A 310 -15.46 1.81 -13.76
C SER A 310 -15.56 1.40 -12.30
N TYR A 311 -14.74 2.00 -11.44
CA TYR A 311 -14.79 1.77 -10.00
C TYR A 311 -15.37 2.99 -9.31
N ALA A 312 -16.37 2.80 -8.45
CA ALA A 312 -17.05 3.89 -7.76
C ALA A 312 -16.07 4.72 -6.91
N ASN A 313 -16.21 6.05 -6.97
CA ASN A 313 -15.35 7.04 -6.29
C ASN A 313 -13.85 6.95 -6.63
N ARG A 314 -13.50 6.43 -7.80
CA ARG A 314 -12.13 6.47 -8.33
C ARG A 314 -12.07 7.36 -9.58
N PRO A 315 -10.93 8.02 -9.85
CA PRO A 315 -10.79 8.98 -10.95
C PRO A 315 -10.63 8.29 -12.31
N PHE A 316 -11.65 7.53 -12.74
CA PHE A 316 -11.65 6.81 -14.02
C PHE A 316 -12.85 7.22 -14.90
N PRO A 317 -12.69 7.23 -16.23
CA PRO A 317 -13.79 7.53 -17.15
C PRO A 317 -14.98 6.58 -16.92
N SER A 318 -16.16 7.15 -16.67
CA SER A 318 -17.40 6.41 -16.40
C SER A 318 -18.33 6.30 -17.63
N SER A 319 -17.89 6.84 -18.77
CA SER A 319 -18.65 6.82 -20.03
C SER A 319 -18.37 5.58 -20.89
N ILE A 320 -19.22 5.33 -21.89
CA ILE A 320 -19.10 4.17 -22.77
C ILE A 320 -17.79 4.21 -23.57
N VAL A 321 -17.04 3.09 -23.56
CA VAL A 321 -15.74 2.92 -24.23
C VAL A 321 -15.86 2.40 -25.68
N PHE A 322 -14.78 2.42 -26.47
CA PHE A 322 -14.80 1.92 -27.86
C PHE A 322 -14.53 0.40 -27.89
N PRO A 323 -15.08 -0.37 -28.85
CA PRO A 323 -15.92 0.05 -29.96
C PRO A 323 -17.39 0.27 -29.59
N ALA A 324 -17.82 -0.03 -28.36
CA ALA A 324 -19.21 0.13 -27.94
C ALA A 324 -19.72 1.55 -28.16
N ARG A 325 -18.86 2.57 -28.04
CA ARG A 325 -19.12 4.00 -28.27
C ARG A 325 -19.46 4.36 -29.72
N LEU A 326 -19.11 3.52 -30.69
CA LEU A 326 -19.47 3.75 -32.09
C LEU A 326 -20.97 3.47 -32.29
N LYS A 327 -21.74 4.42 -32.84
CA LYS A 327 -23.21 4.28 -32.99
C LYS A 327 -23.64 3.05 -33.82
N ARG A 328 -22.76 2.52 -34.69
CA ARG A 328 -22.96 1.26 -35.46
C ARG A 328 -22.78 -0.02 -34.62
N VAL A 329 -22.31 0.09 -33.38
CA VAL A 329 -22.18 -1.01 -32.40
C VAL A 329 -23.20 -0.80 -31.28
N LEU A 330 -23.89 -1.88 -30.90
CA LEU A 330 -24.80 -1.88 -29.75
C LEU A 330 -23.98 -1.88 -28.45
N ALA A 331 -24.15 -0.87 -27.61
CA ALA A 331 -23.48 -0.81 -26.31
C ALA A 331 -24.28 -1.57 -25.24
N ALA A 332 -23.62 -2.46 -24.52
CA ALA A 332 -24.23 -3.31 -23.49
C ALA A 332 -24.07 -2.70 -22.08
N CYS A 333 -25.17 -2.25 -21.48
CA CYS A 333 -25.21 -1.63 -20.14
C CYS A 333 -25.78 -2.59 -19.07
N GLY A 334 -25.31 -2.50 -17.83
CA GLY A 334 -25.68 -3.45 -16.76
C GLY A 334 -26.90 -3.04 -15.93
N VAL A 335 -27.73 -4.02 -15.57
CA VAL A 335 -28.90 -3.90 -14.69
C VAL A 335 -28.87 -5.00 -13.64
N MET A 336 -29.02 -4.67 -12.36
CA MET A 336 -28.96 -5.63 -11.26
C MET A 336 -30.27 -6.43 -11.14
N ALA A 337 -30.24 -7.54 -10.37
CA ALA A 337 -31.37 -8.46 -10.24
C ALA A 337 -32.68 -7.82 -9.72
N ASN A 338 -32.60 -6.78 -8.90
CA ASN A 338 -33.77 -6.02 -8.43
C ASN A 338 -34.28 -4.98 -9.44
N GLY A 339 -33.67 -4.90 -10.62
CA GLY A 339 -34.02 -3.93 -11.66
C GLY A 339 -33.34 -2.56 -11.51
N ALA A 340 -32.50 -2.31 -10.51
CA ALA A 340 -31.71 -1.08 -10.42
C ALA A 340 -30.56 -1.07 -11.45
N SER A 341 -30.04 0.10 -11.81
CA SER A 341 -28.85 0.19 -12.66
C SER A 341 -27.63 -0.47 -11.99
N TYR A 342 -26.74 -1.09 -12.78
CA TYR A 342 -25.44 -1.55 -12.28
C TYR A 342 -24.46 -0.38 -12.17
N SER A 343 -24.85 0.65 -11.41
CA SER A 343 -24.08 1.87 -11.16
C SER A 343 -24.49 2.50 -9.83
N GLY A 344 -23.71 3.44 -9.31
CA GLY A 344 -23.97 4.06 -8.00
C GLY A 344 -23.65 3.14 -6.83
N LEU A 345 -22.68 2.23 -7.02
CA LEU A 345 -22.24 1.27 -6.00
C LEU A 345 -21.29 1.91 -4.98
N ALA A 346 -21.02 1.20 -3.88
CA ALA A 346 -20.14 1.69 -2.82
C ALA A 346 -18.72 1.95 -3.33
N ALA A 347 -18.01 2.90 -2.71
CA ALA A 347 -16.65 3.28 -3.09
C ALA A 347 -15.72 2.07 -3.23
N GLY A 348 -14.97 2.01 -4.34
CA GLY A 348 -14.09 0.89 -4.65
C GLY A 348 -14.77 -0.33 -5.28
N THR A 349 -16.08 -0.29 -5.54
CA THR A 349 -16.82 -1.38 -6.20
C THR A 349 -16.86 -1.17 -7.71
N MET A 350 -16.60 -2.25 -8.47
CA MET A 350 -16.76 -2.24 -9.93
C MET A 350 -18.24 -2.08 -10.31
N GLN A 351 -18.51 -1.16 -11.22
CA GLN A 351 -19.82 -0.84 -11.78
C GLN A 351 -19.74 -0.69 -13.31
N GLY A 352 -20.87 -0.78 -14.00
CA GLY A 352 -20.95 -0.64 -15.45
C GLY A 352 -20.98 0.81 -15.91
N ASN A 353 -20.31 1.09 -17.02
CA ASN A 353 -20.35 2.40 -17.67
C ASN A 353 -21.67 2.60 -18.43
N TYR A 354 -22.10 3.86 -18.51
CA TYR A 354 -23.25 4.30 -19.29
C TYR A 354 -22.98 5.73 -19.77
N GLY A 355 -23.81 6.21 -20.69
CA GLY A 355 -23.66 7.55 -21.25
C GLY A 355 -22.46 7.71 -22.20
N PRO A 356 -22.28 8.91 -22.75
CA PRO A 356 -23.13 10.08 -22.57
C PRO A 356 -24.41 9.98 -23.40
N ALA A 357 -25.27 10.99 -23.26
CA ALA A 357 -26.61 11.01 -23.82
C ALA A 357 -26.63 10.75 -25.34
N GLU A 358 -25.69 11.30 -26.11
CA GLU A 358 -25.62 11.09 -27.57
C GLU A 358 -25.40 9.63 -27.98
N LYS A 359 -24.84 8.80 -27.10
CA LYS A 359 -24.63 7.37 -27.37
C LYS A 359 -25.82 6.49 -26.98
N MET A 360 -26.56 6.87 -25.95
CA MET A 360 -27.63 6.04 -25.37
C MET A 360 -28.72 5.58 -26.33
N PRO A 361 -29.08 6.31 -27.42
CA PRO A 361 -30.01 5.81 -28.46
C PRO A 361 -29.55 4.54 -29.19
N THR A 362 -28.30 4.12 -29.01
CA THR A 362 -27.75 2.87 -29.57
C THR A 362 -27.14 1.99 -28.47
N ALA A 363 -27.63 2.15 -27.23
CA ALA A 363 -27.32 1.31 -26.09
C ALA A 363 -28.55 0.53 -25.64
N MET A 364 -28.33 -0.56 -24.92
CA MET A 364 -29.38 -1.41 -24.35
C MET A 364 -28.88 -2.07 -23.05
N GLY A 365 -29.77 -2.28 -22.09
CA GLY A 365 -29.50 -2.95 -20.83
C GLY A 365 -29.80 -4.46 -20.86
N ALA A 366 -29.01 -5.24 -20.12
CA ALA A 366 -29.37 -6.59 -19.67
C ALA A 366 -28.73 -6.85 -18.29
N TYR A 367 -28.83 -8.07 -17.77
CA TYR A 367 -28.63 -8.29 -16.35
C TYR A 367 -27.17 -8.59 -15.97
N SER A 368 -26.66 -7.87 -14.96
CA SER A 368 -25.33 -8.00 -14.32
C SER A 368 -25.34 -7.17 -13.03
N PRO A 369 -24.63 -7.55 -11.94
CA PRO A 369 -23.70 -8.67 -11.79
C PRO A 369 -24.44 -9.94 -11.31
N ASN A 370 -23.68 -10.90 -10.79
CA ASN A 370 -24.17 -12.14 -10.19
C ASN A 370 -24.89 -13.07 -11.17
N ILE A 371 -24.35 -13.17 -12.38
CA ILE A 371 -24.77 -14.20 -13.34
C ILE A 371 -23.71 -15.29 -13.45
N LEU A 372 -24.01 -16.32 -14.22
CA LEU A 372 -23.13 -17.47 -14.39
C LEU A 372 -21.79 -17.10 -15.04
N TRP A 373 -20.72 -17.79 -14.62
CA TRP A 373 -19.38 -17.59 -15.16
C TRP A 373 -18.56 -18.88 -15.14
N ALA A 374 -18.21 -19.42 -16.31
CA ALA A 374 -17.37 -20.62 -16.42
C ALA A 374 -15.92 -20.36 -16.00
N GLN A 375 -15.37 -21.21 -15.13
CA GLN A 375 -14.00 -21.09 -14.63
C GLN A 375 -13.02 -21.83 -15.54
N ILE A 376 -12.04 -21.11 -16.08
CA ILE A 376 -11.01 -21.71 -16.94
C ILE A 376 -10.18 -22.78 -16.21
N GLY A 377 -9.86 -23.87 -16.89
CA GLY A 377 -9.06 -24.96 -16.31
C GLY A 377 -9.84 -25.88 -15.38
N CYS A 378 -11.13 -25.63 -15.20
CA CYS A 378 -12.03 -26.41 -14.35
C CYS A 378 -13.10 -27.09 -15.20
N PRO A 379 -13.09 -28.43 -15.32
CA PRO A 379 -13.94 -29.11 -16.30
C PRO A 379 -15.45 -28.85 -16.16
N THR A 380 -15.94 -28.53 -14.96
CA THR A 380 -17.40 -28.43 -14.71
C THR A 380 -17.82 -27.26 -13.81
N THR A 381 -16.88 -26.45 -13.32
CA THR A 381 -17.17 -25.39 -12.34
C THR A 381 -17.70 -24.14 -13.03
N VAL A 382 -18.86 -23.65 -12.59
CA VAL A 382 -19.46 -22.41 -13.09
C VAL A 382 -19.90 -21.58 -11.89
N ASP A 383 -19.31 -20.42 -11.72
CA ASP A 383 -19.55 -19.51 -10.60
C ASP A 383 -20.81 -18.68 -10.80
N LEU A 384 -21.29 -18.05 -9.72
CA LEU A 384 -22.44 -17.14 -9.73
C LEU A 384 -22.07 -15.68 -9.43
N ASN A 385 -20.79 -15.33 -9.55
CA ASN A 385 -20.26 -13.98 -9.34
C ASN A 385 -19.96 -13.24 -10.65
N GLY A 386 -20.38 -13.76 -11.81
CA GLY A 386 -20.16 -13.15 -13.11
C GLY A 386 -20.67 -11.71 -13.16
N ALA A 387 -19.76 -10.75 -13.37
CA ALA A 387 -20.00 -9.33 -13.20
C ALA A 387 -19.43 -8.50 -14.37
N GLY A 388 -19.78 -7.21 -14.40
CA GLY A 388 -19.34 -6.30 -15.47
C GLY A 388 -20.29 -6.25 -16.66
N THR A 389 -20.07 -5.26 -17.53
CA THR A 389 -20.79 -5.12 -18.81
C THR A 389 -20.43 -6.24 -19.80
N SER A 390 -19.29 -6.90 -19.60
CA SER A 390 -18.90 -8.13 -20.30
C SER A 390 -19.91 -9.28 -20.16
N SER A 391 -20.60 -9.35 -19.02
CA SER A 391 -21.67 -10.33 -18.75
C SER A 391 -22.98 -10.00 -19.48
N VAL A 392 -23.17 -8.75 -19.87
CA VAL A 392 -24.38 -8.24 -20.56
C VAL A 392 -24.29 -8.45 -22.07
N THR A 393 -23.12 -8.18 -22.66
CA THR A 393 -22.82 -8.34 -24.09
C THR A 393 -23.30 -9.67 -24.69
N PRO A 394 -22.97 -10.85 -24.12
CA PRO A 394 -23.39 -12.13 -24.68
C PRO A 394 -24.92 -12.33 -24.67
N GLN A 395 -25.64 -11.78 -23.68
CA GLN A 395 -27.11 -11.86 -23.61
C GLN A 395 -27.75 -11.10 -24.79
N LEU A 396 -27.27 -9.88 -25.06
CA LEU A 396 -27.76 -9.06 -26.17
C LEU A 396 -27.39 -9.65 -27.54
N ALA A 397 -26.16 -10.19 -27.67
CA ALA A 397 -25.73 -10.87 -28.89
C ALA A 397 -26.58 -12.12 -29.17
N ALA A 398 -26.84 -12.93 -28.14
CA ALA A 398 -27.74 -14.08 -28.26
C ALA A 398 -29.16 -13.68 -28.65
N ALA A 399 -29.73 -12.63 -28.05
CA ALA A 399 -31.07 -12.15 -28.41
C ALA A 399 -31.17 -11.74 -29.88
N ALA A 400 -30.17 -10.99 -30.38
CA ALA A 400 -30.09 -10.63 -31.79
C ALA A 400 -30.01 -11.89 -32.68
N ALA A 401 -29.17 -12.86 -32.31
CA ALA A 401 -29.02 -14.11 -33.05
C ALA A 401 -30.32 -14.92 -33.11
N LEU A 402 -31.02 -15.04 -31.98
CA LEU A 402 -32.30 -15.75 -31.90
C LEU A 402 -33.38 -15.07 -32.76
N TRP A 403 -33.47 -13.75 -32.71
CA TRP A 403 -34.38 -12.99 -33.56
C TRP A 403 -34.06 -13.13 -35.05
N MET A 404 -32.78 -13.04 -35.40
CA MET A 404 -32.33 -13.22 -36.79
C MET A 404 -32.58 -14.65 -37.30
N ALA A 405 -32.45 -15.66 -36.43
CA ALA A 405 -32.75 -17.06 -36.77
C ALA A 405 -34.25 -17.27 -37.05
N GLU A 406 -35.13 -16.66 -36.25
CA GLU A 406 -36.59 -16.77 -36.41
C GLU A 406 -37.04 -16.18 -37.75
N HIS A 407 -36.45 -15.05 -38.13
CA HIS A 407 -36.85 -14.26 -39.31
C HIS A 407 -35.89 -14.39 -40.50
N PHE A 408 -35.05 -15.43 -40.49
CA PHE A 408 -33.91 -15.58 -41.40
C PHE A 408 -34.22 -15.36 -42.89
N GLU A 409 -35.33 -15.92 -43.39
CA GLU A 409 -35.66 -15.84 -44.81
C GLU A 409 -36.00 -14.40 -45.25
N LYS A 410 -36.68 -13.61 -44.41
CA LYS A 410 -36.97 -12.19 -44.70
C LYS A 410 -35.70 -11.36 -44.63
N LEU A 411 -34.81 -11.62 -43.66
CA LEU A 411 -33.53 -10.91 -43.53
C LEU A 411 -32.59 -11.17 -44.71
N ARG A 412 -32.56 -12.41 -45.23
CA ARG A 412 -31.78 -12.75 -46.43
C ARG A 412 -32.29 -12.02 -47.67
N ALA A 413 -33.59 -11.72 -47.72
CA ALA A 413 -34.25 -11.07 -48.85
C ALA A 413 -34.10 -9.53 -48.88
N TYR A 414 -33.51 -8.91 -47.85
CA TYR A 414 -33.25 -7.47 -47.91
C TYR A 414 -32.28 -7.11 -49.04
N PRO A 415 -32.54 -6.02 -49.78
CA PRO A 415 -31.71 -5.60 -50.91
C PRO A 415 -30.30 -5.17 -50.51
N GLU A 416 -30.13 -4.67 -49.28
CA GLU A 416 -28.83 -4.24 -48.76
C GLU A 416 -28.53 -4.91 -47.41
N PRO A 417 -27.31 -5.46 -47.18
CA PRO A 417 -27.05 -6.26 -45.98
C PRO A 417 -27.18 -5.52 -44.64
N TRP A 418 -26.81 -4.23 -44.58
CA TRP A 418 -26.93 -3.41 -43.36
C TRP A 418 -28.36 -3.35 -42.80
N MET A 419 -29.38 -3.55 -43.65
CA MET A 419 -30.79 -3.56 -43.24
C MET A 419 -31.07 -4.65 -42.19
N ARG A 420 -30.31 -5.74 -42.22
CA ARG A 420 -30.42 -6.82 -41.22
C ARG A 420 -30.09 -6.32 -39.81
N VAL A 421 -29.12 -5.42 -39.69
CA VAL A 421 -28.69 -4.84 -38.42
C VAL A 421 -29.78 -3.95 -37.85
N GLU A 422 -30.31 -3.03 -38.67
CA GLU A 422 -31.34 -2.08 -38.22
C GLU A 422 -32.69 -2.76 -37.97
N ALA A 423 -33.02 -3.82 -38.73
CA ALA A 423 -34.20 -4.62 -38.47
C ALA A 423 -34.12 -5.31 -37.10
N ALA A 424 -32.97 -5.91 -36.77
CA ALA A 424 -32.74 -6.52 -35.46
C ALA A 424 -32.76 -5.47 -34.33
N ARG A 425 -32.15 -4.29 -34.54
CA ARG A 425 -32.23 -3.17 -33.56
C ARG A 425 -33.66 -2.73 -33.32
N THR A 426 -34.45 -2.58 -34.38
CA THR A 426 -35.86 -2.18 -34.29
C THR A 426 -36.65 -3.18 -33.44
N ALA A 427 -36.44 -4.48 -33.64
CA ALA A 427 -37.10 -5.50 -32.85
C ALA A 427 -36.67 -5.48 -31.38
N LEU A 428 -35.36 -5.52 -31.12
CA LEU A 428 -34.86 -5.50 -29.73
C LEU A 428 -35.30 -4.23 -29.00
N PHE A 429 -35.13 -3.05 -29.60
CA PHE A 429 -35.51 -1.78 -28.96
C PHE A 429 -37.03 -1.65 -28.82
N GLY A 430 -37.80 -2.18 -29.76
CA GLY A 430 -39.26 -2.17 -29.72
C GLY A 430 -39.85 -3.04 -28.62
N SER A 431 -39.19 -4.14 -28.24
CA SER A 431 -39.66 -5.04 -27.18
C SER A 431 -39.07 -4.74 -25.80
N ALA A 432 -38.04 -3.90 -25.72
CA ALA A 432 -37.32 -3.64 -24.47
C ALA A 432 -38.22 -3.09 -23.36
N ALA A 433 -38.02 -3.56 -22.13
CA ALA A 433 -38.67 -3.01 -20.97
C ALA A 433 -38.18 -1.57 -20.74
N ARG A 434 -39.12 -0.62 -20.84
CA ARG A 434 -38.86 0.82 -20.63
C ARG A 434 -38.84 1.21 -19.17
N ARG A 435 -39.26 0.33 -18.26
CA ARG A 435 -39.22 0.50 -16.82
C ARG A 435 -38.84 -0.82 -16.18
N THR A 436 -38.21 -0.75 -15.03
CA THR A 436 -37.94 -1.92 -14.18
C THR A 436 -38.61 -1.70 -12.82
N ALA A 437 -38.40 -2.63 -11.88
CA ALA A 437 -38.94 -2.47 -10.53
C ALA A 437 -38.39 -1.22 -9.81
N LEU A 438 -37.17 -0.78 -10.14
CA LEU A 438 -36.46 0.30 -9.45
C LEU A 438 -35.97 1.44 -10.33
N MET A 439 -36.03 1.31 -11.66
CA MET A 439 -35.71 2.41 -12.58
C MET A 439 -36.97 2.95 -13.25
N SER A 440 -37.12 4.26 -13.17
CA SER A 440 -38.12 4.99 -13.97
C SER A 440 -37.78 4.90 -15.46
N GLU A 441 -38.69 5.37 -16.32
CA GLU A 441 -38.46 5.39 -17.76
C GLU A 441 -37.32 6.33 -18.17
N LEU A 442 -37.22 7.49 -17.52
CA LEU A 442 -36.14 8.45 -17.74
C LEU A 442 -34.79 7.85 -17.33
N GLU A 443 -34.73 7.24 -16.15
CA GLU A 443 -33.52 6.61 -15.63
C GLU A 443 -33.12 5.40 -16.47
N THR A 444 -34.09 4.61 -16.95
CA THR A 444 -33.84 3.49 -17.87
C THR A 444 -33.24 4.00 -19.18
N ILE A 445 -33.70 5.12 -19.72
CA ILE A 445 -33.11 5.74 -20.90
C ILE A 445 -31.67 6.19 -20.64
N GLU A 446 -31.43 6.80 -19.48
CA GLU A 446 -30.12 7.32 -19.10
C GLU A 446 -29.09 6.19 -18.87
N LYS A 447 -29.48 5.12 -18.17
CA LYS A 447 -28.56 4.05 -17.71
C LYS A 447 -28.53 2.83 -18.63
N ALA A 448 -29.62 2.57 -19.36
CA ALA A 448 -29.79 1.39 -20.20
C ALA A 448 -30.24 1.71 -21.64
N GLY A 449 -30.33 2.99 -22.04
CA GLY A 449 -30.56 3.40 -23.42
C GLY A 449 -31.96 3.06 -23.91
N ASN A 450 -32.08 2.10 -24.84
CA ASN A 450 -33.39 1.71 -25.36
C ASN A 450 -34.21 0.84 -24.41
N GLY A 451 -33.72 0.53 -23.21
CA GLY A 451 -34.43 -0.30 -22.23
C GLY A 451 -33.70 -1.58 -21.90
N VAL A 452 -34.36 -2.42 -21.10
CA VAL A 452 -33.81 -3.72 -20.65
C VAL A 452 -34.33 -4.84 -21.56
N LEU A 453 -33.45 -5.75 -21.95
CA LEU A 453 -33.72 -6.83 -22.92
C LEU A 453 -34.96 -7.66 -22.56
N ARG A 454 -35.81 -7.90 -23.57
CA ARG A 454 -36.93 -8.86 -23.57
C ARG A 454 -36.89 -9.68 -24.87
N ALA A 455 -36.18 -10.80 -24.83
CA ALA A 455 -35.79 -11.56 -26.02
C ALA A 455 -36.96 -12.32 -26.66
N LEU A 456 -37.87 -12.89 -25.85
CA LEU A 456 -39.05 -13.58 -26.38
C LEU A 456 -39.99 -12.57 -27.03
N ASP A 457 -40.24 -11.45 -26.35
CA ASP A 457 -41.09 -10.37 -26.85
C ASP A 457 -40.54 -9.80 -28.19
N ALA A 458 -39.22 -9.77 -28.37
CA ALA A 458 -38.60 -9.35 -29.63
C ALA A 458 -38.97 -10.26 -30.80
N LEU A 459 -39.13 -11.58 -30.58
CA LEU A 459 -39.43 -12.55 -31.64
C LEU A 459 -40.78 -12.28 -32.32
N ASP A 460 -41.72 -11.64 -31.61
CA ASP A 460 -43.04 -11.27 -32.15
C ASP A 460 -43.00 -10.02 -33.03
N ILE A 461 -41.94 -9.22 -32.94
CA ILE A 461 -41.75 -8.07 -33.81
C ILE A 461 -41.21 -8.56 -35.15
N ARG A 462 -42.06 -8.46 -36.19
CA ARG A 462 -41.69 -8.81 -37.56
C ARG A 462 -40.64 -7.84 -38.11
N PRO A 463 -39.73 -8.29 -38.99
CA PRO A 463 -38.79 -7.41 -39.66
C PRO A 463 -39.53 -6.31 -40.45
N PRO A 464 -39.18 -5.02 -40.27
CA PRO A 464 -39.79 -3.92 -41.01
C PRO A 464 -39.61 -4.04 -42.52
N GLU A 465 -40.41 -3.35 -43.31
CA GLU A 465 -40.16 -3.28 -44.76
C GLU A 465 -38.91 -2.45 -45.06
N ALA A 466 -38.22 -2.76 -46.17
CA ALA A 466 -36.93 -2.15 -46.51
C ALA A 466 -37.00 -0.61 -46.57
N SER A 467 -38.15 -0.04 -46.95
CA SER A 467 -38.39 1.40 -47.01
C SER A 467 -38.51 2.08 -45.64
N GLN A 468 -38.67 1.32 -44.56
CA GLN A 468 -38.79 1.83 -43.19
C GLN A 468 -37.46 1.83 -42.45
N LEU A 469 -36.44 1.17 -43.00
CA LEU A 469 -35.12 1.07 -42.39
C LEU A 469 -34.24 2.23 -42.85
N GLN A 470 -33.55 2.86 -41.91
CA GLN A 470 -32.63 3.95 -42.18
C GLN A 470 -31.21 3.51 -41.86
N LYS A 471 -30.32 3.65 -42.85
CA LYS A 471 -28.90 3.35 -42.67
C LYS A 471 -28.27 4.38 -41.74
N LEU A 472 -27.54 3.92 -40.73
CA LEU A 472 -26.77 4.82 -39.88
C LEU A 472 -25.58 5.43 -40.63
N PRO A 473 -25.24 6.71 -40.35
CA PRO A 473 -24.02 7.32 -40.85
C PRO A 473 -22.79 6.47 -40.55
N ALA A 474 -21.74 6.61 -41.37
CA ALA A 474 -20.46 5.97 -41.09
C ALA A 474 -19.93 6.41 -39.72
N ALA A 475 -19.48 5.44 -38.93
CA ALA A 475 -18.82 5.71 -37.67
C ALA A 475 -17.53 6.49 -37.93
N ARG A 476 -17.14 7.33 -36.97
CA ARG A 476 -15.97 8.20 -37.06
C ARG A 476 -15.01 7.89 -35.91
N PRO A 477 -13.69 8.01 -36.13
CA PRO A 477 -12.68 7.70 -35.12
C PRO A 477 -12.40 8.88 -34.17
N THR A 478 -12.93 10.06 -34.46
CA THR A 478 -12.64 11.31 -33.75
C THR A 478 -13.90 12.09 -33.44
N TRP A 479 -13.81 12.99 -32.46
CA TRP A 479 -14.88 13.92 -32.12
C TRP A 479 -15.21 14.83 -33.31
N SER A 480 -16.50 15.07 -33.53
CA SER A 480 -16.98 15.78 -34.71
C SER A 480 -16.39 17.20 -34.83
N TRP A 481 -16.31 17.90 -33.69
CA TRP A 481 -15.83 19.27 -33.55
C TRP A 481 -14.32 19.45 -33.82
N LEU A 482 -13.50 18.41 -33.60
CA LEU A 482 -12.07 18.46 -33.90
C LEU A 482 -11.81 18.66 -35.41
N ASN A 483 -12.73 18.21 -36.27
CA ASN A 483 -12.59 18.42 -37.71
C ASN A 483 -12.68 19.89 -38.10
N MET A 484 -13.35 20.75 -37.34
CA MET A 484 -13.40 22.18 -37.63
C MET A 484 -12.10 22.89 -37.26
N LEU A 485 -11.45 22.47 -36.16
CA LEU A 485 -10.13 22.98 -35.77
C LEU A 485 -9.06 22.69 -36.83
N PHE A 486 -9.11 21.51 -37.46
CA PHE A 486 -8.10 21.08 -38.43
C PHE A 486 -8.55 21.22 -39.90
N GLY A 487 -9.84 21.47 -40.15
CA GLY A 487 -10.46 21.37 -41.47
C GLY A 487 -10.48 22.66 -42.31
N GLY A 488 -10.12 23.81 -41.76
CA GLY A 488 -10.27 25.10 -42.43
C GLY A 488 -8.97 25.88 -42.57
N GLY A 489 -8.11 25.54 -43.53
CA GLY A 489 -7.11 26.45 -44.12
C GLY A 489 -6.24 27.30 -43.19
N VAL A 490 -6.04 26.92 -41.91
CA VAL A 490 -5.28 27.72 -40.95
C VAL A 490 -3.81 27.72 -41.39
N THR A 491 -3.34 28.88 -41.84
CA THR A 491 -2.08 29.13 -42.55
C THR A 491 -0.81 28.95 -41.70
N LEU A 492 -0.94 28.50 -40.45
CA LEU A 492 0.13 28.47 -39.43
C LEU A 492 0.47 27.07 -38.89
N ALA A 493 -0.13 26.00 -39.40
CA ALA A 493 0.15 24.64 -38.93
C ALA A 493 1.46 24.08 -39.54
N PRO A 494 2.24 23.25 -38.80
CA PRO A 494 3.48 22.62 -39.30
C PRO A 494 3.25 21.86 -40.62
N GLU A 495 4.29 21.71 -41.46
CA GLU A 495 4.18 21.16 -42.84
C GLU A 495 3.34 19.88 -42.96
N LEU A 496 3.38 18.99 -41.97
CA LEU A 496 2.61 17.73 -41.90
C LEU A 496 1.08 17.91 -41.80
N SER A 497 0.62 19.02 -41.21
CA SER A 497 -0.80 19.40 -41.09
C SER A 497 -1.41 19.85 -42.43
N ARG A 498 -0.58 19.99 -43.48
CA ARG A 498 -1.04 20.36 -44.83
C ARG A 498 -1.63 19.17 -45.58
N SER A 499 -1.30 17.92 -45.20
CA SER A 499 -1.88 16.72 -45.80
C SER A 499 -3.21 16.33 -45.12
N PRO A 500 -4.20 15.78 -45.87
CA PRO A 500 -5.44 15.27 -45.27
C PRO A 500 -5.20 14.17 -44.22
N ALA A 501 -4.19 13.32 -44.41
CA ALA A 501 -3.82 12.27 -43.46
C ALA A 501 -3.26 12.85 -42.15
N GLY A 502 -2.37 13.84 -42.22
CA GLY A 502 -1.79 14.48 -41.04
C GLY A 502 -2.82 15.18 -40.15
N ARG A 503 -3.86 15.80 -40.73
CA ARG A 503 -4.98 16.39 -39.96
C ARG A 503 -5.78 15.35 -39.18
N LYS A 504 -6.05 14.19 -39.80
CA LYS A 504 -6.73 13.08 -39.14
C LYS A 504 -5.92 12.51 -37.99
N MET A 505 -4.60 12.42 -38.15
CA MET A 505 -3.68 11.99 -37.07
C MET A 505 -3.80 12.90 -35.85
N LEU A 506 -3.72 14.22 -36.04
CA LEU A 506 -3.82 15.19 -34.93
C LEU A 506 -5.16 15.09 -34.19
N ALA A 507 -6.27 14.94 -34.94
CA ALA A 507 -7.59 14.75 -34.35
C ALA A 507 -7.71 13.43 -33.60
N LEU A 508 -7.12 12.35 -34.13
CA LEU A 508 -7.14 11.03 -33.51
C LEU A 508 -6.26 10.98 -32.26
N GLU A 509 -5.08 11.58 -32.30
CA GLU A 509 -4.22 11.72 -31.14
C GLU A 509 -4.92 12.47 -30.01
N LEU A 510 -5.57 13.61 -30.30
CA LEU A 510 -6.36 14.34 -29.29
C LEU A 510 -7.53 13.52 -28.75
N THR A 511 -8.19 12.75 -29.60
CA THR A 511 -9.28 11.86 -29.18
C THR A 511 -8.75 10.79 -28.21
N GLN A 512 -7.63 10.14 -28.55
CA GLN A 512 -6.98 9.14 -27.70
C GLN A 512 -6.35 9.72 -26.42
N ILE A 513 -5.97 11.00 -26.41
CA ILE A 513 -5.55 11.70 -25.19
C ILE A 513 -6.75 11.83 -24.24
N ALA A 514 -7.92 12.29 -24.72
CA ALA A 514 -9.13 12.36 -23.87
C ALA A 514 -9.52 11.01 -23.29
N GLN A 515 -9.41 9.93 -24.05
CA GLN A 515 -9.73 8.59 -23.57
C GLN A 515 -8.81 8.06 -22.47
N ARG A 516 -7.62 8.66 -22.28
CA ARG A 516 -6.62 8.23 -21.29
C ARG A 516 -6.43 9.22 -20.15
N ILE A 517 -6.70 10.50 -20.39
CA ILE A 517 -6.48 11.59 -19.45
C ILE A 517 -7.82 12.16 -19.02
N ARG A 518 -8.18 11.90 -17.76
CA ARG A 518 -9.46 12.30 -17.17
C ARG A 518 -9.70 13.80 -17.27
N GLU A 519 -8.69 14.61 -17.03
CA GLU A 519 -8.77 16.08 -17.08
C GLU A 519 -9.16 16.58 -18.49
N VAL A 520 -8.83 15.82 -19.53
CA VAL A 520 -9.20 16.10 -20.92
C VAL A 520 -10.60 15.56 -21.23
N ASP A 521 -10.95 14.37 -20.75
CA ASP A 521 -12.31 13.79 -20.87
C ASP A 521 -13.37 14.66 -20.20
N GLU A 522 -13.14 15.08 -18.95
CA GLU A 522 -14.06 15.87 -18.13
C GLU A 522 -14.21 17.32 -18.64
N ALA A 523 -13.36 17.77 -19.57
CA ALA A 523 -13.44 19.13 -20.11
C ALA A 523 -14.71 19.37 -20.94
N ILE A 524 -15.25 18.31 -21.57
CA ILE A 524 -16.48 18.31 -22.36
C ILE A 524 -17.35 17.14 -21.90
N ASP A 525 -18.54 17.44 -21.38
CA ASP A 525 -19.48 16.47 -20.81
C ASP A 525 -20.01 15.44 -21.84
N ASP A 526 -20.20 15.87 -23.08
CA ASP A 526 -20.53 14.98 -24.20
C ASP A 526 -19.81 15.44 -25.48
N PRO A 527 -18.62 14.87 -25.79
CA PRO A 527 -17.85 15.26 -26.97
C PRO A 527 -18.46 14.77 -28.30
N ASP A 528 -19.53 13.96 -28.25
CA ASP A 528 -20.26 13.49 -29.43
C ASP A 528 -21.33 14.49 -29.91
N ARG A 529 -21.59 15.56 -29.15
CA ARG A 529 -22.53 16.62 -29.53
C ARG A 529 -22.13 17.32 -30.84
N PRO A 530 -23.10 17.88 -31.57
CA PRO A 530 -22.83 18.84 -32.64
C PRO A 530 -21.92 19.99 -32.15
N ASP A 531 -21.01 20.45 -33.01
CA ASP A 531 -19.99 21.44 -32.67
C ASP A 531 -20.58 22.76 -32.11
N ASP A 532 -21.72 23.18 -32.64
CA ASP A 532 -22.47 24.38 -32.23
C ASP A 532 -23.09 24.26 -30.83
N GLN A 533 -23.19 23.04 -30.30
CA GLN A 533 -23.71 22.74 -28.96
C GLN A 533 -22.61 22.56 -27.91
N ILE A 534 -21.34 22.55 -28.31
CA ILE A 534 -20.20 22.46 -27.39
C ILE A 534 -19.67 23.88 -27.11
N PRO A 535 -19.71 24.37 -25.85
CA PRO A 535 -19.23 25.71 -25.53
C PRO A 535 -17.75 25.92 -25.90
N ASN A 536 -17.41 27.07 -26.48
CA ASN A 536 -16.02 27.41 -26.80
C ASN A 536 -15.09 27.39 -25.58
N SER A 537 -15.60 27.72 -24.39
CA SER A 537 -14.85 27.60 -23.13
C SER A 537 -14.50 26.15 -22.79
N ALA A 538 -15.40 25.20 -23.06
CA ALA A 538 -15.15 23.77 -22.87
C ALA A 538 -14.12 23.26 -23.89
N LYS A 539 -14.22 23.68 -25.16
CA LYS A 539 -13.22 23.38 -26.20
C LYS A 539 -11.83 23.90 -25.82
N ASN A 540 -11.72 25.13 -25.33
CA ASN A 540 -10.44 25.70 -24.92
C ASN A 540 -9.84 24.95 -23.72
N ARG A 541 -10.63 24.62 -22.70
CA ARG A 541 -10.17 23.79 -21.57
C ARG A 541 -9.69 22.42 -22.02
N TYR A 542 -10.38 21.80 -22.98
CA TYR A 542 -9.96 20.52 -23.56
C TYR A 542 -8.57 20.64 -24.20
N LEU A 543 -8.32 21.69 -24.99
CA LEU A 543 -7.04 21.91 -25.67
C LEU A 543 -5.90 22.25 -24.68
N GLU A 544 -6.19 23.09 -23.68
CA GLU A 544 -5.26 23.43 -22.59
C GLU A 544 -4.89 22.18 -21.77
N ALA A 545 -5.88 21.39 -21.36
CA ALA A 545 -5.65 20.15 -20.62
C ALA A 545 -4.87 19.12 -21.46
N ALA A 546 -5.15 19.02 -22.76
CA ALA A 546 -4.39 18.14 -23.65
C ALA A 546 -2.92 18.58 -23.79
N LEU A 547 -2.65 19.89 -23.79
CA LEU A 547 -1.28 20.43 -23.82
C LEU A 547 -0.55 20.24 -22.48
N ASP A 548 -1.23 20.48 -21.36
CA ASP A 548 -0.64 20.48 -20.02
C ASP A 548 -0.47 19.06 -19.45
N TYR A 549 -1.41 18.14 -19.73
CA TYR A 549 -1.45 16.78 -19.14
C TYR A 549 -1.28 15.65 -20.16
N GLY A 550 -1.52 15.90 -21.45
CA GLY A 550 -1.64 14.85 -22.47
C GLY A 550 -0.35 14.27 -23.04
N ASN A 551 0.81 14.87 -22.71
CA ASN A 551 2.11 14.57 -23.33
C ASN A 551 2.02 14.37 -24.87
N PRO A 552 1.51 15.38 -25.62
CA PRO A 552 1.25 15.25 -27.04
C PRO A 552 2.56 15.11 -27.85
N SER A 553 2.47 14.48 -29.01
CA SER A 553 3.53 14.38 -30.01
C SER A 553 4.10 15.75 -30.38
N LYS A 554 5.34 15.81 -30.87
CA LYS A 554 5.98 17.08 -31.24
C LYS A 554 5.10 17.89 -32.21
N PRO A 555 4.50 17.30 -33.28
CA PRO A 555 3.61 18.04 -34.18
C PRO A 555 2.34 18.56 -33.48
N LEU A 556 1.70 17.75 -32.64
CA LEU A 556 0.48 18.16 -31.94
C LEU A 556 0.77 19.26 -30.91
N LYS A 557 1.89 19.15 -30.17
CA LYS A 557 2.32 20.15 -29.19
C LYS A 557 2.49 21.53 -29.82
N THR A 558 3.23 21.63 -30.92
CA THR A 558 3.44 22.91 -31.64
C THR A 558 2.12 23.53 -32.09
N LEU A 559 1.17 22.70 -32.53
CA LEU A 559 -0.14 23.16 -32.96
C LEU A 559 -1.00 23.65 -31.79
N LEU A 560 -1.03 22.92 -30.67
CA LEU A 560 -1.77 23.30 -29.47
C LEU A 560 -1.23 24.60 -28.85
N GLU A 561 0.09 24.77 -28.76
CA GLU A 561 0.74 26.01 -28.31
C GLU A 561 0.27 27.22 -29.14
N THR A 562 0.18 27.04 -30.46
CA THR A 562 -0.31 28.07 -31.39
C THR A 562 -1.80 28.36 -31.17
N LEU A 563 -2.65 27.34 -31.03
CA LEU A 563 -4.10 27.48 -30.86
C LEU A 563 -4.50 28.12 -29.54
N VAL A 564 -3.80 27.80 -28.45
CA VAL A 564 -4.04 28.34 -27.10
C VAL A 564 -3.43 29.74 -26.92
N GLY A 565 -2.66 30.24 -27.91
CA GLY A 565 -2.03 31.56 -27.84
C GLY A 565 -0.90 31.63 -26.80
N ARG A 566 -0.31 30.49 -26.46
CA ARG A 566 0.95 30.39 -25.73
C ARG A 566 2.05 30.26 -26.79
N PRO A 567 2.62 31.35 -27.32
CA PRO A 567 3.73 31.23 -28.26
C PRO A 567 4.78 30.36 -27.60
N GLY A 568 5.06 29.22 -28.24
CA GLY A 568 6.12 28.33 -27.82
C GLY A 568 7.32 29.20 -27.52
N ALA A 569 7.88 29.05 -26.32
CA ALA A 569 9.22 29.53 -26.10
C ALA A 569 10.05 28.83 -27.17
N SER A 570 10.28 29.53 -28.30
CA SER A 570 11.45 29.38 -29.16
C SER A 570 12.53 29.03 -28.19
N GLY A 571 13.09 27.83 -28.33
CA GLY A 571 14.14 27.35 -27.46
C GLY A 571 14.98 28.55 -27.15
N ALA A 572 14.93 29.01 -25.88
CA ALA A 572 16.07 29.73 -25.40
C ALA A 572 17.21 28.84 -25.89
N GLU A 573 18.13 29.40 -26.68
CA GLU A 573 19.50 28.90 -26.64
C GLU A 573 19.65 28.56 -25.17
N LEU A 574 19.70 27.25 -24.87
CA LEU A 574 19.72 26.81 -23.48
C LEU A 574 20.94 27.56 -23.00
N ALA A 575 20.72 28.64 -22.25
CA ALA A 575 21.76 29.54 -21.81
C ALA A 575 22.52 28.72 -20.80
N GLU A 576 23.38 27.81 -21.29
CA GLU A 576 23.50 26.44 -20.78
C GLU A 576 22.43 26.17 -19.73
N ARG A 577 21.11 26.11 -20.09
CA ARG A 577 20.17 25.89 -18.97
C ARG A 577 20.57 24.53 -18.46
N PRO A 578 20.96 24.46 -17.18
CA PRO A 578 21.72 23.35 -16.66
C PRO A 578 20.98 22.13 -17.13
N VAL A 579 21.68 21.21 -17.82
CA VAL A 579 21.16 19.86 -18.01
C VAL A 579 20.67 19.50 -16.62
N VAL A 580 19.36 19.49 -16.41
CA VAL A 580 18.83 18.94 -15.17
C VAL A 580 19.08 17.47 -15.42
N GLN A 581 20.28 17.03 -15.06
CA GLN A 581 20.64 15.64 -15.00
C GLN A 581 19.63 15.08 -14.02
N ARG A 582 18.56 14.52 -14.58
CA ARG A 582 17.62 13.74 -13.83
C ARG A 582 18.23 12.38 -13.86
N GLU A 583 18.93 12.04 -12.79
CA GLU A 583 19.19 10.64 -12.52
C GLU A 583 17.83 9.93 -12.50
N ILE A 584 17.77 8.79 -13.20
CA ILE A 584 16.67 7.86 -13.03
C ILE A 584 16.65 7.56 -11.54
N ARG A 585 15.63 8.05 -10.84
CA ARG A 585 15.48 7.77 -9.42
C ARG A 585 15.36 6.26 -9.29
N ALA A 586 16.44 5.62 -8.84
CA ALA A 586 16.44 4.20 -8.61
C ALA A 586 15.29 3.86 -7.66
N MET A 587 14.61 2.76 -7.93
CA MET A 587 13.61 2.26 -6.99
C MET A 587 14.29 2.07 -5.63
N PRO A 588 13.63 2.46 -4.53
CA PRO A 588 14.20 2.29 -3.21
C PRO A 588 14.55 0.80 -3.00
N VAL A 589 15.80 0.53 -2.66
CA VAL A 589 16.31 -0.83 -2.47
C VAL A 589 15.54 -1.49 -1.32
N PRO A 590 15.00 -2.70 -1.49
CA PRO A 590 14.35 -3.43 -0.40
C PRO A 590 15.31 -3.58 0.79
N LYS A 591 14.84 -3.45 2.03
CA LYS A 591 15.68 -3.56 3.24
C LYS A 591 16.46 -4.88 3.31
N ARG A 592 17.64 -4.88 3.95
CA ARG A 592 18.45 -6.08 4.17
C ARG A 592 17.70 -7.03 5.09
N ARG A 593 17.65 -8.31 4.73
CA ARG A 593 16.99 -9.36 5.49
C ARG A 593 18.04 -10.21 6.20
N LEU A 594 17.86 -10.45 7.50
CA LEU A 594 18.76 -11.25 8.33
C LEU A 594 17.98 -12.25 9.17
N ARG A 595 18.36 -13.53 9.10
CA ARG A 595 17.83 -14.60 9.93
C ARG A 595 18.30 -14.47 11.38
N VAL A 596 17.41 -14.74 12.32
CA VAL A 596 17.63 -14.68 13.76
C VAL A 596 16.94 -15.85 14.44
N TYR A 597 17.35 -16.17 15.67
CA TYR A 597 16.55 -17.03 16.55
C TYR A 597 15.27 -16.29 16.94
N ALA A 598 14.11 -16.90 16.66
CA ALA A 598 12.82 -16.37 17.10
C ALA A 598 12.49 -16.78 18.55
N LEU A 599 13.02 -17.94 18.96
CA LEU A 599 12.96 -18.47 20.32
C LEU A 599 14.38 -18.79 20.78
N ASP A 600 14.62 -18.78 22.09
CA ASP A 600 15.91 -19.18 22.64
C ASP A 600 16.35 -20.56 22.09
N PRO A 601 17.65 -20.75 21.77
CA PRO A 601 18.14 -21.95 21.09
C PRO A 601 17.67 -23.30 21.66
N SER A 602 17.65 -23.48 22.99
CA SER A 602 17.20 -24.75 23.58
C SER A 602 15.70 -25.03 23.38
N VAL A 603 14.87 -23.99 23.32
CA VAL A 603 13.44 -24.10 23.00
C VAL A 603 13.26 -24.37 21.51
N ALA A 604 14.06 -23.71 20.67
CA ALA A 604 14.10 -23.89 19.22
C ALA A 604 14.53 -25.31 18.77
N GLN A 605 15.23 -26.06 19.62
CA GLN A 605 15.58 -27.47 19.36
C GLN A 605 14.44 -28.47 19.64
N SER A 606 13.34 -28.02 20.24
CA SER A 606 12.15 -28.85 20.42
C SER A 606 11.46 -29.17 19.09
N ASN A 607 11.03 -30.42 18.91
CA ASN A 607 10.15 -30.79 17.80
C ASN A 607 8.83 -30.00 17.81
N ASP A 608 8.32 -29.61 18.99
CA ASP A 608 7.06 -28.90 19.12
C ASP A 608 7.13 -27.47 18.53
N PHE A 609 8.33 -26.90 18.38
CA PHE A 609 8.54 -25.50 17.96
C PHE A 609 9.38 -25.38 16.68
N PHE A 610 9.60 -26.48 15.96
CA PHE A 610 10.47 -26.53 14.79
C PHE A 610 10.08 -25.52 13.69
N GLU A 611 8.78 -25.33 13.47
CA GLU A 611 8.25 -24.41 12.44
C GLU A 611 8.46 -22.93 12.78
N VAL A 612 8.76 -22.57 14.04
CA VAL A 612 8.90 -21.18 14.52
C VAL A 612 10.21 -20.91 15.26
N ARG A 613 11.22 -21.74 15.03
CA ARG A 613 12.54 -21.60 15.67
C ARG A 613 13.34 -20.38 15.16
N GLU A 614 13.07 -19.96 13.94
CA GLU A 614 13.79 -18.87 13.28
C GLU A 614 12.83 -17.82 12.70
N ALA A 615 13.30 -16.58 12.64
CA ALA A 615 12.59 -15.47 12.01
C ALA A 615 13.56 -14.68 11.13
N THR A 616 13.02 -13.90 10.19
CA THR A 616 13.82 -12.99 9.36
C THR A 616 13.46 -11.54 9.68
N LEU A 617 14.44 -10.76 10.13
CA LEU A 617 14.30 -9.34 10.41
C LEU A 617 14.72 -8.49 9.22
N SER A 618 14.02 -7.39 8.98
CA SER A 618 14.35 -6.41 7.94
C SER A 618 15.06 -5.20 8.54
N VAL A 619 16.37 -5.09 8.31
CA VAL A 619 17.24 -3.99 8.78
C VAL A 619 17.56 -3.02 7.63
N PRO A 620 17.76 -1.72 7.90
CA PRO A 620 18.16 -0.77 6.86
C PRO A 620 19.49 -1.17 6.22
N TRP A 621 19.72 -0.70 4.99
CA TRP A 621 21.04 -0.77 4.40
C TRP A 621 21.88 0.37 4.98
N ASP A 622 22.83 0.04 5.83
CA ASP A 622 23.88 0.97 6.26
C ASP A 622 24.86 1.32 5.10
N ASP A 623 24.53 0.92 3.85
CA ASP A 623 25.34 1.07 2.64
C ASP A 623 24.62 1.83 1.50
N LEU A 624 23.28 1.99 1.55
CA LEU A 624 22.47 2.44 0.40
C LEU A 624 21.21 3.23 0.76
N PRO A 625 20.86 4.28 -0.02
CA PRO A 625 21.74 5.01 -0.93
C PRO A 625 22.56 6.01 -0.09
N GLU A 626 23.89 5.96 -0.19
CA GLU A 626 24.79 7.02 0.35
C GLU A 626 24.88 7.11 1.89
N ALA A 627 25.14 6.00 2.60
CA ALA A 627 25.84 6.16 3.88
C ALA A 627 27.29 6.57 3.62
N GLU A 628 27.85 7.53 4.36
CA GLU A 628 29.23 8.01 4.20
C GLU A 628 30.28 6.89 4.29
N GLU A 629 29.96 5.83 5.04
CA GLU A 629 30.82 4.68 5.26
C GLU A 629 30.03 3.40 5.00
N LYS A 630 30.63 2.48 4.22
CA LYS A 630 30.07 1.15 3.99
C LYS A 630 30.08 0.32 5.28
N LEU A 631 29.08 -0.54 5.46
CA LEU A 631 29.04 -1.59 6.47
C LEU A 631 30.27 -2.49 6.33
N LEU A 632 31.11 -2.50 7.36
CA LEU A 632 32.33 -3.32 7.40
C LEU A 632 32.07 -4.66 8.11
N PRO A 633 32.90 -5.69 7.85
CA PRO A 633 32.82 -6.97 8.56
C PRO A 633 32.89 -6.81 10.09
N GLY A 634 32.15 -7.65 10.81
CA GLY A 634 31.96 -7.53 12.26
C GLY A 634 30.92 -6.44 12.53
N PRO A 635 29.73 -6.61 11.92
CA PRO A 635 28.98 -5.58 11.22
C PRO A 635 29.13 -4.21 11.89
N ILE A 636 29.97 -3.37 11.27
CA ILE A 636 30.28 -2.03 11.74
C ILE A 636 29.47 -1.06 10.89
N GLY A 637 28.31 -0.68 11.41
CA GLY A 637 27.31 0.13 10.72
C GLY A 637 27.26 1.58 11.20
N GLU A 638 26.15 2.28 10.96
CA GLU A 638 25.97 3.66 11.44
C GLU A 638 25.82 3.71 12.98
N TYR A 639 25.08 2.76 13.56
CA TYR A 639 24.73 2.74 14.98
C TYR A 639 25.62 1.85 15.83
N LEU A 640 26.02 0.70 15.28
CA LEU A 640 26.58 -0.43 16.04
C LEU A 640 27.94 -0.85 15.48
N GLU A 641 28.83 -1.28 16.38
CA GLU A 641 30.12 -1.88 16.07
C GLU A 641 30.20 -3.23 16.80
N VAL A 642 30.18 -4.35 16.08
CA VAL A 642 30.22 -5.68 16.69
C VAL A 642 31.66 -6.19 16.74
N ILE A 643 32.20 -6.28 17.95
CA ILE A 643 33.59 -6.69 18.20
C ILE A 643 33.58 -8.03 18.93
N ASP A 644 33.93 -9.10 18.22
CA ASP A 644 33.86 -10.45 18.77
C ASP A 644 35.21 -10.96 19.26
N VAL A 645 35.59 -10.47 20.44
CA VAL A 645 36.78 -10.91 21.18
C VAL A 645 36.32 -11.66 22.42
N ASP A 646 36.88 -12.84 22.65
CA ASP A 646 36.70 -13.66 23.84
C ASP A 646 37.98 -13.63 24.69
N PRO A 647 38.05 -12.75 25.70
CA PRO A 647 39.22 -12.61 26.55
C PRO A 647 39.49 -13.88 27.37
N ALA A 648 38.44 -14.64 27.74
CA ALA A 648 38.58 -15.83 28.58
C ALA A 648 39.24 -16.99 27.82
N SER A 649 39.03 -17.05 26.50
CA SER A 649 39.67 -18.03 25.62
C SER A 649 40.88 -17.45 24.86
N ASN A 650 41.22 -16.17 25.07
CA ASN A 650 42.23 -15.41 24.33
C ASN A 650 42.07 -15.55 22.80
N LYS A 651 40.82 -15.50 22.32
CA LYS A 651 40.47 -15.72 20.91
C LYS A 651 39.77 -14.50 20.35
N VAL A 652 40.08 -14.17 19.10
CA VAL A 652 39.33 -13.22 18.28
C VAL A 652 38.58 -14.05 17.24
N TYR A 653 37.26 -13.92 17.18
CA TYR A 653 36.45 -14.60 16.19
C TYR A 653 36.45 -13.84 14.87
N GLU A 654 36.34 -14.57 13.76
CA GLU A 654 36.34 -13.95 12.43
C GLU A 654 35.10 -13.05 12.28
N PRO A 655 35.28 -11.79 11.84
CA PRO A 655 34.17 -10.87 11.65
C PRO A 655 33.24 -11.35 10.53
N VAL A 656 31.92 -11.30 10.74
CA VAL A 656 30.96 -11.63 9.68
C VAL A 656 30.84 -10.49 8.67
N ASP A 657 30.99 -10.78 7.37
CA ASP A 657 30.74 -9.82 6.29
C ASP A 657 29.31 -9.98 5.76
N LEU A 658 28.40 -9.13 6.23
CA LEU A 658 27.00 -9.19 5.79
C LEU A 658 26.80 -8.77 4.33
N ASN A 659 27.82 -8.22 3.67
CA ASN A 659 27.81 -7.88 2.24
C ASN A 659 28.34 -9.02 1.35
N ASP A 660 28.74 -10.15 1.93
CA ASP A 660 29.09 -11.35 1.17
C ASP A 660 27.90 -11.80 0.30
N PRO A 661 28.08 -11.99 -1.04
CA PRO A 661 27.01 -12.40 -1.94
C PRO A 661 26.27 -13.67 -1.53
N LEU A 662 26.95 -14.63 -0.88
CA LEU A 662 26.34 -15.85 -0.39
C LEU A 662 25.40 -15.58 0.79
N LEU A 663 25.79 -14.68 1.71
CA LEU A 663 24.93 -14.29 2.82
C LEU A 663 23.76 -13.44 2.34
N LEU A 664 23.97 -12.55 1.36
CA LEU A 664 22.88 -11.78 0.75
C LEU A 664 21.83 -12.66 0.06
N ALA A 665 22.25 -13.74 -0.62
CA ALA A 665 21.35 -14.68 -1.26
C ALA A 665 20.54 -15.56 -0.29
N GLN A 666 20.94 -15.64 0.98
CA GLN A 666 20.36 -16.53 2.00
C GLN A 666 19.78 -15.80 3.20
N ASP A 667 19.63 -14.47 3.14
CA ASP A 667 19.20 -13.64 4.27
C ASP A 667 20.10 -13.81 5.51
N GLY A 668 21.43 -13.85 5.32
CA GLY A 668 22.43 -14.06 6.36
C GLY A 668 22.68 -15.53 6.70
N TRP A 669 23.46 -15.79 7.75
CA TRP A 669 23.69 -17.13 8.29
C TRP A 669 22.40 -17.74 8.84
N ALA A 670 22.24 -19.05 8.67
CA ALA A 670 21.21 -19.81 9.38
C ALA A 670 21.50 -19.81 10.89
N PRO A 671 20.46 -19.82 11.76
CA PRO A 671 20.66 -19.86 13.20
C PRO A 671 21.53 -21.01 13.68
N SER A 672 22.53 -20.68 14.49
CA SER A 672 23.53 -21.63 14.98
C SER A 672 24.13 -21.20 16.32
N GLU A 673 24.16 -22.12 17.28
CA GLU A 673 24.86 -21.96 18.57
C GLU A 673 26.38 -22.17 18.46
N GLY A 674 26.84 -22.78 17.37
CA GLY A 674 28.24 -23.13 17.15
C GLY A 674 28.99 -22.18 16.22
N ASN A 675 28.29 -21.22 15.61
CA ASN A 675 28.88 -20.29 14.65
C ASN A 675 28.96 -18.86 15.23
N PRO A 676 30.17 -18.41 15.66
CA PRO A 676 30.37 -17.05 16.18
C PRO A 676 29.97 -15.94 15.19
N GLN A 677 30.09 -16.16 13.88
CA GLN A 677 29.64 -15.20 12.87
C GLN A 677 28.11 -15.01 12.88
N PHE A 678 27.36 -16.08 13.19
CA PHE A 678 25.92 -15.94 13.42
C PHE A 678 25.62 -15.18 14.72
N HIS A 679 26.41 -15.35 15.79
CA HIS A 679 26.23 -14.61 17.04
C HIS A 679 26.38 -13.10 16.80
N GLN A 680 27.36 -12.72 15.97
CA GLN A 680 27.55 -11.33 15.53
C GLN A 680 26.36 -10.80 14.71
N GLN A 681 25.83 -11.60 13.78
CA GLN A 681 24.62 -11.26 13.01
C GLN A 681 23.39 -11.07 13.91
N MET A 682 23.20 -11.97 14.89
CA MET A 682 22.08 -11.97 15.81
C MET A 682 22.00 -10.66 16.60
N VAL A 683 23.09 -10.27 17.26
CA VAL A 683 23.12 -9.04 18.07
C VAL A 683 22.95 -7.78 17.22
N TYR A 684 23.48 -7.77 16.00
CA TYR A 684 23.33 -6.64 15.08
C TYR A 684 21.89 -6.52 14.57
N ALA A 685 21.30 -7.60 14.08
CA ALA A 685 19.94 -7.60 13.51
C ALA A 685 18.87 -7.20 14.54
N VAL A 686 18.95 -7.78 15.75
CA VAL A 686 18.03 -7.47 16.84
C VAL A 686 18.24 -6.04 17.35
N GLY A 687 19.49 -5.61 17.54
CA GLY A 687 19.83 -4.26 17.98
C GLY A 687 19.34 -3.16 17.02
N MET A 688 19.57 -3.32 15.71
CA MET A 688 19.06 -2.38 14.70
C MET A 688 17.54 -2.33 14.65
N THR A 689 16.86 -3.45 14.89
CA THR A 689 15.39 -3.50 14.96
C THR A 689 14.86 -2.73 16.16
N THR A 690 15.50 -2.83 17.32
CA THR A 690 15.12 -2.06 18.51
C THR A 690 15.32 -0.56 18.30
N ILE A 691 16.45 -0.14 17.71
CA ILE A 691 16.71 1.26 17.37
C ILE A 691 15.60 1.82 16.47
N LYS A 692 15.22 1.07 15.43
CA LYS A 692 14.15 1.48 14.51
C LYS A 692 12.83 1.78 15.23
N HIS A 693 12.43 0.94 16.19
CA HIS A 693 11.21 1.20 16.98
C HIS A 693 11.29 2.50 17.78
N PHE A 694 12.47 2.86 18.29
CA PHE A 694 12.65 4.12 18.98
C PHE A 694 12.51 5.32 18.05
N GLU A 695 13.09 5.25 16.85
CA GLU A 695 13.02 6.34 15.89
C GLU A 695 11.62 6.55 15.33
N GLU A 696 10.91 5.46 15.01
CA GLU A 696 9.51 5.51 14.56
C GLU A 696 8.59 6.10 15.64
N ALA A 697 8.83 5.78 16.92
CA ALA A 697 8.02 6.28 18.03
C ALA A 697 8.33 7.73 18.43
N LEU A 698 9.61 8.12 18.43
CA LEU A 698 10.07 9.45 18.85
C LEU A 698 10.00 10.49 17.73
N GLY A 699 10.04 10.06 16.47
CA GLY A 699 10.04 10.94 15.30
C GLY A 699 11.35 11.70 15.10
N ARG A 700 12.49 11.09 15.48
CA ARG A 700 13.85 11.62 15.33
C ARG A 700 14.89 10.50 15.43
N LYS A 701 16.13 10.77 14.98
CA LYS A 701 17.27 9.86 15.11
C LYS A 701 17.62 9.59 16.58
N ALA A 702 17.97 8.35 16.92
CA ALA A 702 18.40 7.96 18.25
C ALA A 702 19.89 8.26 18.47
N LEU A 703 20.21 9.03 19.52
CA LEU A 703 21.58 9.38 19.89
C LEU A 703 22.04 8.58 21.12
N TRP A 704 23.30 8.15 21.10
CA TRP A 704 23.94 7.53 22.25
C TRP A 704 24.34 8.58 23.28
N ALA A 705 24.44 8.18 24.55
CA ALA A 705 24.91 9.09 25.58
C ALA A 705 26.36 9.52 25.28
N PRO A 706 26.67 10.83 25.21
CA PRO A 706 28.01 11.30 24.86
C PRO A 706 29.04 10.97 25.94
N ARG A 707 30.30 10.82 25.53
CA ARG A 707 31.45 10.77 26.44
C ARG A 707 31.79 12.17 26.92
N ARG A 708 32.41 12.29 28.09
CA ARG A 708 32.98 13.55 28.56
C ARG A 708 34.48 13.49 28.40
N ASN A 709 35.04 14.48 27.71
CA ASN A 709 36.49 14.57 27.58
C ASN A 709 37.14 15.19 28.83
N LYS A 710 38.47 15.28 28.84
CA LYS A 710 39.24 15.81 29.98
C LYS A 710 38.88 17.26 30.34
N ASP A 711 38.34 18.02 29.39
CA ASP A 711 37.88 19.40 29.56
C ASP A 711 36.40 19.49 29.97
N GLY A 712 35.73 18.35 30.15
CA GLY A 712 34.31 18.25 30.52
C GLY A 712 33.33 18.52 29.38
N LYS A 713 33.80 18.65 28.14
CA LYS A 713 32.97 18.81 26.94
C LYS A 713 32.35 17.46 26.54
N ALA A 714 31.11 17.49 26.05
CA ALA A 714 30.45 16.32 25.49
C ALA A 714 31.08 15.98 24.13
N GLU A 715 31.52 14.74 23.98
CA GLU A 715 32.00 14.14 22.74
C GLU A 715 31.01 13.08 22.28
N GLU A 716 30.72 13.09 20.98
CA GLU A 716 29.80 12.14 20.37
C GLU A 716 30.28 10.71 20.57
N VAL A 717 29.35 9.81 20.85
CA VAL A 717 29.56 8.37 20.71
C VAL A 717 28.87 7.97 19.43
N ARG A 718 29.65 7.84 18.35
CA ARG A 718 29.11 7.50 17.03
C ARG A 718 28.50 6.09 17.01
N ARG A 719 29.24 5.09 17.49
CA ARG A 719 28.81 3.68 17.51
C ARG A 719 28.78 3.11 18.92
N LEU A 720 27.72 2.38 19.25
CA LEU A 720 27.67 1.56 20.44
C LEU A 720 28.39 0.24 20.15
N ARG A 721 29.32 -0.15 21.02
CA ARG A 721 30.06 -1.40 20.85
C ARG A 721 29.27 -2.58 21.38
N ILE A 722 29.31 -3.70 20.68
CA ILE A 722 28.69 -4.94 21.14
C ILE A 722 29.74 -6.04 21.17
N TYR A 723 29.83 -6.74 22.30
CA TYR A 723 30.75 -7.86 22.51
C TYR A 723 29.96 -9.14 22.78
N PRO A 724 29.72 -10.00 21.76
CA PRO A 724 28.94 -11.23 21.90
C PRO A 724 29.52 -12.23 22.91
N HIS A 725 30.85 -12.29 23.02
CA HIS A 725 31.58 -13.21 23.92
C HIS A 725 32.44 -12.47 24.95
N ALA A 726 31.89 -11.41 25.56
CA ALA A 726 32.64 -10.50 26.42
C ALA A 726 33.17 -11.16 27.70
N LEU A 727 32.37 -12.02 28.33
CA LEU A 727 32.58 -12.49 29.69
C LEU A 727 32.18 -13.97 29.85
N ARG A 728 32.95 -14.74 30.61
CA ARG A 728 32.60 -16.13 30.96
C ARG A 728 31.79 -16.18 32.25
N THR A 729 30.59 -15.59 32.21
CA THR A 729 29.67 -15.49 33.34
C THR A 729 28.23 -15.55 32.83
N SER A 730 27.34 -15.99 33.68
CA SER A 730 25.88 -15.94 33.53
C SER A 730 25.34 -14.53 33.82
N ASN A 731 25.78 -13.56 33.01
CA ASN A 731 25.33 -12.16 33.06
C ASN A 731 25.48 -11.51 31.68
N ALA A 732 24.62 -10.55 31.38
CA ALA A 732 24.77 -9.61 30.25
C ALA A 732 24.42 -8.22 30.77
N TYR A 733 25.08 -7.17 30.28
CA TYR A 733 24.76 -5.80 30.71
C TYR A 733 25.24 -4.74 29.71
N TYR A 734 24.52 -3.61 29.66
CA TYR A 734 25.03 -2.34 29.13
C TYR A 734 26.01 -1.70 30.11
N SER A 735 27.18 -1.29 29.62
CA SER A 735 28.19 -0.50 30.32
C SER A 735 28.09 0.97 29.92
N PRO A 736 27.62 1.88 30.80
CA PRO A 736 27.57 3.31 30.52
C PRO A 736 28.95 3.94 30.42
N ASP A 737 29.97 3.41 31.10
CA ASP A 737 31.34 3.92 31.02
C ASP A 737 31.98 3.57 29.67
N LYS A 738 31.95 2.28 29.30
CA LYS A 738 32.54 1.80 28.04
C LYS A 738 31.70 2.19 26.82
N LYS A 739 30.42 2.48 27.02
CA LYS A 739 29.41 2.63 25.96
C LYS A 739 29.35 1.35 25.11
N ALA A 740 29.10 0.24 25.80
CA ALA A 740 29.15 -1.08 25.18
C ALA A 740 28.13 -2.06 25.80
N LEU A 741 27.61 -2.97 24.99
CA LEU A 741 26.88 -4.15 25.45
C LEU A 741 27.85 -5.31 25.63
N LEU A 742 27.83 -5.93 26.81
CA LEU A 742 28.71 -7.03 27.17
C LEU A 742 27.86 -8.27 27.43
N PHE A 743 27.96 -9.26 26.54
CA PHE A 743 27.23 -10.52 26.67
C PHE A 743 28.12 -11.61 27.26
N GLY A 744 27.55 -12.33 28.22
CA GLY A 744 28.22 -13.45 28.88
C GLY A 744 27.81 -14.81 28.32
N TYR A 745 28.67 -15.81 28.54
CA TYR A 745 28.42 -17.21 28.22
C TYR A 745 28.89 -18.14 29.35
N PHE A 746 28.18 -19.26 29.55
CA PHE A 746 28.40 -20.15 30.70
C PHE A 746 27.83 -21.56 30.44
N PRO A 747 28.36 -22.62 31.11
CA PRO A 747 27.74 -23.95 31.07
C PRO A 747 26.43 -23.96 31.87
N ALA A 748 25.40 -24.59 31.33
CA ALA A 748 24.08 -24.69 31.95
C ALA A 748 24.09 -25.57 33.20
N GLU A 749 23.49 -25.08 34.28
CA GLU A 749 23.22 -25.79 35.55
C GLU A 749 21.77 -26.29 35.63
N SER A 750 21.13 -26.54 34.48
CA SER A 750 19.74 -26.95 34.36
C SER A 750 19.47 -28.36 34.94
N SER A 751 18.20 -28.63 35.25
CA SER A 751 17.74 -29.95 35.68
C SER A 751 17.39 -30.85 34.50
N ASP A 752 17.36 -32.17 34.71
CA ASP A 752 17.00 -33.16 33.65
C ASP A 752 15.60 -32.94 33.04
N SER A 753 14.73 -32.16 33.70
CA SER A 753 13.38 -31.83 33.23
C SER A 753 13.28 -30.51 32.43
N ASP A 754 14.36 -29.76 32.32
CA ASP A 754 14.40 -28.48 31.59
C ASP A 754 14.69 -28.70 30.09
N TRP A 755 14.37 -27.70 29.26
CA TRP A 755 14.65 -27.77 27.80
C TRP A 755 16.14 -27.66 27.51
N THR A 756 16.84 -26.94 28.36
CA THR A 756 18.29 -26.71 28.25
C THR A 756 19.04 -27.91 28.82
N ALA A 757 19.86 -28.58 28.01
CA ALA A 757 20.62 -29.75 28.46
C ALA A 757 21.67 -29.38 29.52
N PRO A 758 21.80 -30.13 30.63
CA PRO A 758 22.82 -29.89 31.64
C PRO A 758 24.23 -29.89 31.04
N GLY A 759 25.07 -28.90 31.40
CA GLY A 759 26.43 -28.75 30.90
C GLY A 759 26.57 -28.19 29.47
N SER A 760 25.46 -27.94 28.76
CA SER A 760 25.48 -27.25 27.47
C SER A 760 25.92 -25.78 27.63
N MET A 761 26.57 -25.21 26.62
CA MET A 761 26.99 -23.81 26.67
C MET A 761 25.82 -22.89 26.31
N VAL A 762 25.47 -21.96 27.20
CA VAL A 762 24.45 -20.93 26.98
C VAL A 762 25.13 -19.62 26.63
N PHE A 763 24.68 -19.00 25.54
CA PHE A 763 25.16 -17.71 25.06
C PHE A 763 24.05 -16.66 25.19
N SER A 764 24.23 -15.66 26.05
CA SER A 764 23.23 -14.61 26.23
C SER A 764 23.02 -13.74 24.98
N CYS A 765 24.02 -13.66 24.11
CA CYS A 765 23.95 -12.97 22.81
C CYS A 765 23.09 -13.68 21.75
N LEU A 766 22.56 -14.88 22.04
CA LEU A 766 21.61 -15.60 21.18
C LEU A 766 20.15 -15.40 21.59
N SER A 767 19.89 -14.76 22.73
CA SER A 767 18.54 -14.47 23.20
C SER A 767 18.10 -13.09 22.72
N SER A 768 17.09 -13.04 21.84
CA SER A 768 16.52 -11.78 21.35
C SER A 768 16.11 -10.88 22.51
N ASP A 769 15.45 -11.45 23.52
CA ASP A 769 15.04 -10.77 24.75
C ASP A 769 16.17 -10.00 25.44
N ILE A 770 17.29 -10.69 25.71
CA ILE A 770 18.41 -10.09 26.42
C ILE A 770 19.04 -8.98 25.58
N ILE A 771 19.16 -9.18 24.27
CA ILE A 771 19.72 -8.17 23.37
C ILE A 771 18.85 -6.91 23.38
N VAL A 772 17.52 -7.05 23.26
CA VAL A 772 16.58 -5.92 23.28
C VAL A 772 16.61 -5.23 24.65
N HIS A 773 16.65 -6.00 25.74
CA HIS A 773 16.72 -5.47 27.10
C HIS A 773 17.97 -4.59 27.28
N GLU A 774 19.16 -5.09 26.95
CA GLU A 774 20.40 -4.33 27.11
C GLU A 774 20.50 -3.14 26.15
N MET A 775 20.00 -3.30 24.92
CA MET A 775 19.94 -2.19 23.96
C MET A 775 19.02 -1.07 24.46
N SER A 776 17.91 -1.42 25.12
CA SER A 776 16.97 -0.45 25.69
C SER A 776 17.59 0.39 26.81
N HIS A 777 18.48 -0.19 27.63
CA HIS A 777 19.26 0.58 28.62
C HIS A 777 20.16 1.63 27.94
N ALA A 778 20.84 1.25 26.86
CA ALA A 778 21.71 2.16 26.11
C ALA A 778 20.93 3.31 25.46
N LEU A 779 19.77 3.02 24.87
CA LEU A 779 18.88 4.01 24.28
C LEU A 779 18.29 4.95 25.35
N LEU A 780 17.84 4.41 26.49
CA LEU A 780 17.32 5.20 27.58
C LEU A 780 18.40 6.09 28.22
N ASP A 781 19.65 5.61 28.35
CA ASP A 781 20.79 6.44 28.78
C ASP A 781 21.02 7.60 27.80
N GLY A 782 20.95 7.36 26.48
CA GLY A 782 21.04 8.41 25.47
C GLY A 782 19.96 9.49 25.61
N LEU A 783 18.72 9.10 25.89
CA LEU A 783 17.57 9.99 26.02
C LEU A 783 17.49 10.70 27.38
N HIS A 784 17.75 9.99 28.47
CA HIS A 784 17.54 10.41 29.86
C HIS A 784 18.69 9.97 30.77
N ARG A 785 19.91 10.44 30.48
CA ARG A 785 21.15 10.20 31.26
C ARG A 785 21.01 10.31 32.79
N ARG A 786 20.06 11.10 33.30
CA ARG A 786 19.84 11.29 34.75
C ARG A 786 19.03 10.18 35.39
N PHE A 787 18.46 9.26 34.63
CA PHE A 787 17.73 8.11 35.17
C PHE A 787 18.69 6.98 35.63
N LEU A 788 19.99 7.11 35.40
CA LEU A 788 21.02 6.31 36.07
C LEU A 788 21.26 6.73 37.53
N GLU A 789 20.87 7.96 37.90
CA GLU A 789 21.03 8.47 39.25
C GLU A 789 19.87 7.98 40.13
N ALA A 790 20.16 7.03 41.02
CA ALA A 790 19.20 6.36 41.90
C ALA A 790 18.61 7.28 43.00
N SER A 791 17.93 8.32 42.56
CA SER A 791 17.36 9.40 43.38
C SER A 791 16.11 8.97 44.16
N ASN A 792 15.37 7.98 43.65
CA ASN A 792 14.29 7.32 44.36
C ASN A 792 14.20 5.84 43.93
N PRO A 793 13.42 4.98 44.62
CA PRO A 793 13.32 3.56 44.31
C PRO A 793 12.75 3.21 42.93
N ASP A 794 11.93 4.09 42.33
CA ASP A 794 11.32 3.87 41.01
C ASP A 794 12.34 4.08 39.87
N VAL A 795 13.39 4.86 40.07
CA VAL A 795 14.28 5.28 38.96
C VAL A 795 15.03 4.09 38.35
N LEU A 796 15.71 3.29 39.18
CA LEU A 796 16.38 2.08 38.69
C LEU A 796 15.37 0.99 38.29
N ALA A 797 14.23 0.91 38.99
CA ALA A 797 13.16 -0.02 38.65
C ALA A 797 12.50 0.32 37.30
N PHE A 798 12.48 1.60 36.93
CA PHE A 798 11.96 2.08 35.64
C PHE A 798 12.88 1.65 34.50
N HIS A 799 14.20 1.73 34.67
CA HIS A 799 15.16 1.20 33.69
C HIS A 799 14.89 -0.28 33.39
N GLU A 800 14.80 -1.12 34.43
CA GLU A 800 14.51 -2.55 34.29
C GLU A 800 13.16 -2.82 33.63
N ALA A 801 12.12 -2.13 34.11
CA ALA A 801 10.76 -2.32 33.60
C ALA A 801 10.63 -1.89 32.14
N PHE A 802 11.24 -0.75 31.79
CA PHE A 802 11.17 -0.23 30.44
C PHE A 802 11.90 -1.14 29.45
N ALA A 803 13.08 -1.63 29.81
CA ALA A 803 13.82 -2.59 29.01
C ALA A 803 13.02 -3.90 28.77
N ASP A 804 12.32 -4.39 29.79
CA ASP A 804 11.42 -5.54 29.65
C ASP A 804 10.19 -5.27 28.80
N ILE A 805 9.58 -4.09 28.92
CA ILE A 805 8.43 -3.69 28.09
C ILE A 805 8.85 -3.73 26.62
N VAL A 806 10.02 -3.19 26.29
CA VAL A 806 10.53 -3.18 24.91
C VAL A 806 10.81 -4.61 24.43
N ALA A 807 11.50 -5.43 25.23
CA ALA A 807 11.77 -6.84 24.90
C ALA A 807 10.48 -7.63 24.65
N LEU A 808 9.52 -7.55 25.59
CA LEU A 808 8.24 -8.24 25.52
C LEU A 808 7.45 -7.88 24.26
N PHE A 809 7.30 -6.59 23.96
CA PHE A 809 6.51 -6.18 22.79
C PHE A 809 7.25 -6.35 21.46
N GLN A 810 8.59 -6.37 21.46
CA GLN A 810 9.35 -6.67 20.24
C GLN A 810 9.13 -8.12 19.79
N HIS A 811 8.86 -9.08 20.68
CA HIS A 811 8.46 -10.44 20.30
C HIS A 811 7.18 -10.49 19.46
N PHE A 812 6.21 -9.59 19.71
CA PHE A 812 4.98 -9.53 18.92
C PHE A 812 5.19 -8.98 17.50
N THR A 813 6.40 -8.53 17.17
CA THR A 813 6.80 -8.18 15.80
C THR A 813 7.23 -9.41 14.99
N LEU A 814 7.56 -10.53 15.66
CA LEU A 814 7.87 -11.82 15.04
C LEU A 814 6.57 -12.52 14.64
N THR A 815 6.05 -12.16 13.46
CA THR A 815 4.70 -12.53 13.02
C THR A 815 4.48 -14.06 13.00
N GLU A 816 5.49 -14.84 12.60
CA GLU A 816 5.41 -16.31 12.58
C GLU A 816 5.25 -16.90 13.98
N LEU A 817 6.02 -16.39 14.96
CA LEU A 817 5.90 -16.82 16.36
C LEU A 817 4.52 -16.48 16.93
N VAL A 818 4.03 -15.26 16.67
CA VAL A 818 2.71 -14.81 17.13
C VAL A 818 1.61 -15.66 16.51
N ARG A 819 1.71 -15.98 15.22
CA ARG A 819 0.76 -16.85 14.50
C ARG A 819 0.69 -18.23 15.11
N PHE A 820 1.84 -18.85 15.34
CA PHE A 820 1.94 -20.16 15.96
C PHE A 820 1.33 -20.18 17.35
N GLU A 821 1.69 -19.23 18.21
CA GLU A 821 1.17 -19.17 19.59
C GLU A 821 -0.31 -18.85 19.64
N ILE A 822 -0.84 -17.99 18.77
CA ILE A 822 -2.29 -17.73 18.67
C ILE A 822 -3.05 -18.97 18.23
N GLY A 823 -2.51 -19.74 17.27
CA GLY A 823 -3.09 -21.01 16.85
C GLY A 823 -3.13 -22.02 18.01
N ARG A 824 -2.00 -22.18 18.72
CA ARG A 824 -1.85 -23.10 19.86
C ARG A 824 -2.71 -22.70 21.05
N ALA A 825 -2.73 -21.42 21.39
CA ALA A 825 -3.52 -20.85 22.48
C ALA A 825 -4.99 -20.58 22.09
N ARG A 826 -5.38 -20.92 20.85
CA ARG A 826 -6.74 -20.79 20.32
C ARG A 826 -7.30 -19.37 20.49
N GLY A 827 -6.48 -18.37 20.21
CA GLY A 827 -6.86 -16.96 20.28
C GLY A 827 -6.81 -16.33 21.67
N ASP A 828 -6.55 -17.11 22.72
CA ASP A 828 -6.37 -16.61 24.09
C ASP A 828 -4.90 -16.27 24.36
N LEU A 829 -4.54 -14.99 24.28
CA LEU A 829 -3.17 -14.54 24.56
C LEU A 829 -2.75 -14.70 26.02
N SER A 830 -3.69 -14.85 26.97
CA SER A 830 -3.34 -15.13 28.36
C SER A 830 -2.74 -16.53 28.52
N ALA A 831 -3.14 -17.46 27.64
CA ALA A 831 -2.61 -18.82 27.56
C ALA A 831 -1.35 -18.94 26.67
N ALA A 832 -0.95 -17.85 25.97
CA ALA A 832 0.22 -17.82 25.08
C ALA A 832 1.54 -17.67 25.86
N THR A 833 1.97 -18.77 26.48
CA THR A 833 3.12 -18.79 27.39
C THR A 833 4.46 -18.44 26.76
N LEU A 834 4.67 -18.64 25.45
CA LEU A 834 5.93 -18.24 24.79
C LEU A 834 6.01 -16.73 24.53
N LEU A 835 4.87 -16.05 24.37
CA LEU A 835 4.83 -14.61 24.15
C LEU A 835 4.90 -13.81 25.46
N GLY A 836 4.63 -14.44 26.60
CA GLY A 836 4.59 -13.81 27.93
C GLY A 836 5.79 -14.08 28.84
N GLY A 837 6.76 -14.88 28.39
CA GLY A 837 7.99 -15.20 29.13
C GLY A 837 9.22 -14.59 28.47
N ILE A 838 10.16 -14.07 29.26
CA ILE A 838 11.41 -13.46 28.79
C ILE A 838 12.60 -14.35 29.17
N ALA A 839 13.51 -14.59 28.22
CA ALA A 839 14.82 -15.24 28.35
C ALA A 839 14.78 -16.58 29.11
N ARG A 840 14.17 -17.60 28.48
CA ARG A 840 13.93 -18.91 29.09
C ARG A 840 15.16 -19.79 29.23
N GLN A 841 15.95 -19.92 28.17
CA GLN A 841 17.18 -20.72 28.22
C GLN A 841 18.17 -20.14 29.23
N PHE A 842 18.22 -18.82 29.35
CA PHE A 842 19.07 -18.15 30.34
C PHE A 842 18.60 -18.42 31.78
N GLY A 843 17.28 -18.42 32.02
CA GLY A 843 16.68 -18.78 33.31
C GLY A 843 17.02 -20.22 33.72
N GLU A 844 16.71 -21.18 32.86
CA GLU A 844 16.99 -22.61 33.06
C GLU A 844 18.50 -22.90 33.22
N GLY A 845 19.32 -22.34 32.34
CA GLY A 845 20.77 -22.52 32.37
C GLY A 845 21.42 -21.94 33.62
N SER A 846 20.85 -20.88 34.21
CA SER A 846 21.38 -20.26 35.44
C SER A 846 20.84 -20.93 36.72
N GLY A 847 20.16 -22.07 36.62
CA GLY A 847 19.62 -22.83 37.76
C GLY A 847 18.23 -22.39 38.26
N ARG A 848 17.49 -21.56 37.52
CA ARG A 848 16.08 -21.21 37.82
C ARG A 848 15.13 -22.11 37.03
N ARG A 849 13.99 -22.50 37.61
CA ARG A 849 12.96 -23.26 36.86
C ARG A 849 12.20 -22.36 35.88
N GLY A 850 12.43 -22.56 34.56
CA GLY A 850 11.71 -21.89 33.48
C GLY A 850 12.21 -20.47 33.15
N ALA A 851 11.31 -19.63 32.62
CA ALA A 851 11.68 -18.29 32.13
C ALA A 851 12.25 -17.37 33.20
N LEU A 852 13.21 -16.51 32.83
CA LEU A 852 13.81 -15.55 33.76
C LEU A 852 12.75 -14.65 34.38
N ARG A 853 11.74 -14.25 33.57
CA ARG A 853 10.57 -13.48 33.98
C ARG A 853 9.32 -14.06 33.29
N ARG A 854 8.19 -14.15 34.01
CA ARG A 854 6.90 -14.69 33.52
C ARG A 854 5.78 -13.70 33.79
N TYR A 855 5.28 -13.05 32.75
CA TYR A 855 4.28 -11.98 32.85
C TYR A 855 2.83 -12.44 32.62
N THR A 856 2.64 -13.73 32.31
CA THR A 856 1.34 -14.38 32.16
C THR A 856 0.82 -15.03 33.45
N ASP A 857 1.62 -15.07 34.53
CA ASP A 857 1.23 -15.70 35.80
C ASP A 857 0.62 -14.66 36.76
N PRO A 858 -0.70 -14.71 37.04
CA PRO A 858 -1.37 -13.75 37.93
C PRO A 858 -0.90 -13.86 39.39
N THR A 859 -0.34 -15.00 39.80
CA THR A 859 0.10 -15.24 41.18
C THR A 859 1.37 -14.47 41.56
N MET A 860 2.10 -13.96 40.56
CA MET A 860 3.31 -13.15 40.72
C MET A 860 3.03 -11.65 40.88
N ALA A 861 1.76 -11.23 40.87
CA ALA A 861 1.33 -9.83 40.92
C ALA A 861 1.42 -9.22 42.33
N LYS A 862 2.62 -8.77 42.73
CA LYS A 862 2.80 -7.96 43.95
C LYS A 862 2.17 -6.57 43.79
N ARG A 863 1.70 -5.96 44.90
CA ARG A 863 1.34 -4.54 44.90
C ARG A 863 2.57 -3.64 44.96
N TYR A 864 2.44 -2.42 44.44
CA TYR A 864 3.52 -1.43 44.35
C TYR A 864 4.17 -1.06 45.71
N ASP A 865 3.41 -1.13 46.80
CA ASP A 865 3.87 -0.87 48.17
C ASP A 865 4.60 -2.04 48.84
N GLU A 866 4.49 -3.25 48.28
CA GLU A 866 5.05 -4.48 48.85
C GLU A 866 6.39 -4.88 48.20
N ALA A 867 6.79 -4.25 47.10
CA ALA A 867 8.01 -4.58 46.37
C ALA A 867 9.25 -3.82 46.88
N SER A 868 10.23 -4.58 47.38
CA SER A 868 11.52 -4.10 47.87
C SER A 868 12.68 -4.65 47.02
N GLY A 869 12.95 -4.02 45.88
CA GLY A 869 14.02 -4.38 44.93
C GLY A 869 13.74 -3.78 43.55
N SER A 870 14.75 -3.41 42.77
CA SER A 870 14.55 -2.75 41.46
C SER A 870 13.83 -3.67 40.47
N HIS A 871 14.21 -4.95 40.41
CA HIS A 871 13.57 -5.97 39.56
C HIS A 871 12.11 -6.22 39.94
N ASP A 872 11.87 -6.58 41.20
CA ASP A 872 10.53 -6.85 41.73
C ASP A 872 9.60 -5.66 41.51
N ARG A 873 10.08 -4.45 41.81
CA ARG A 873 9.31 -3.22 41.61
C ARG A 873 9.08 -2.94 40.13
N GLY A 874 10.09 -3.13 39.30
CA GLY A 874 9.99 -2.95 37.85
C GLY A 874 8.96 -3.88 37.21
N SER A 875 8.91 -5.15 37.64
CA SER A 875 7.95 -6.13 37.14
C SER A 875 6.49 -5.67 37.27
N ILE A 876 6.15 -4.91 38.31
CA ILE A 876 4.79 -4.38 38.53
C ILE A 876 4.37 -3.44 37.40
N LEU A 877 5.29 -2.61 36.92
CA LEU A 877 5.03 -1.73 35.79
C LEU A 877 4.84 -2.53 34.50
N VAL A 878 5.69 -3.53 34.24
CA VAL A 878 5.57 -4.41 33.06
C VAL A 878 4.20 -5.10 33.06
N PHE A 879 3.81 -5.68 34.19
CA PHE A 879 2.50 -6.31 34.34
C PHE A 879 1.32 -5.35 34.11
N ALA A 880 1.42 -4.10 34.59
CA ALA A 880 0.34 -3.12 34.38
C ALA A 880 0.18 -2.78 32.89
N VAL A 881 1.29 -2.64 32.17
CA VAL A 881 1.25 -2.39 30.71
C VAL A 881 0.75 -3.63 29.96
N TYR A 882 1.18 -4.83 30.35
CA TYR A 882 0.75 -6.08 29.71
C TYR A 882 -0.73 -6.39 29.95
N ASP A 883 -1.26 -6.18 31.17
CA ASP A 883 -2.70 -6.31 31.47
C ASP A 883 -3.54 -5.36 30.60
N ALA A 884 -3.10 -4.10 30.45
CA ALA A 884 -3.75 -3.16 29.55
C ALA A 884 -3.73 -3.66 28.09
N PHE A 885 -2.59 -4.18 27.62
CA PHE A 885 -2.45 -4.75 26.28
C PHE A 885 -3.43 -5.90 26.04
N LEU A 886 -3.56 -6.86 26.97
CA LEU A 886 -4.49 -7.99 26.84
C LEU A 886 -5.93 -7.51 26.71
N LYS A 887 -6.37 -6.58 27.58
CA LYS A 887 -7.72 -5.99 27.52
C LYS A 887 -8.02 -5.30 26.19
N ILE A 888 -7.03 -4.60 25.63
CA ILE A 888 -7.18 -3.91 24.35
C ILE A 888 -7.23 -4.93 23.21
N PHE A 889 -6.37 -5.94 23.22
CA PHE A 889 -6.39 -7.00 22.23
C PHE A 889 -7.74 -7.72 22.22
N GLU A 890 -8.23 -8.14 23.39
CA GLU A 890 -9.55 -8.76 23.55
C GLU A 890 -10.64 -7.90 22.93
N ARG A 891 -10.63 -6.58 23.17
CA ARG A 891 -11.58 -5.63 22.60
C ARG A 891 -11.49 -5.54 21.08
N ARG A 892 -10.28 -5.53 20.52
CA ARG A 892 -10.02 -5.45 19.07
C ARG A 892 -10.43 -6.70 18.32
N ILE A 893 -10.41 -7.87 18.95
CA ILE A 893 -10.81 -9.12 18.31
C ILE A 893 -12.28 -9.49 18.55
N GLN A 894 -13.03 -8.72 19.35
CA GLN A 894 -14.42 -9.03 19.69
C GLN A 894 -15.30 -9.23 18.45
N ASP A 895 -15.11 -8.42 17.42
CA ASP A 895 -15.82 -8.57 16.15
C ASP A 895 -15.41 -9.85 15.41
N LEU A 896 -14.11 -10.15 15.34
CA LEU A 896 -13.58 -11.39 14.76
C LEU A 896 -14.12 -12.63 15.48
N LEU A 897 -14.15 -12.61 16.82
CA LEU A 897 -14.71 -13.70 17.62
C LEU A 897 -16.21 -13.84 17.38
N ARG A 898 -16.97 -12.75 17.34
CA ARG A 898 -18.41 -12.82 17.02
C ARG A 898 -18.65 -13.39 15.63
N LEU A 899 -17.88 -12.96 14.63
CA LEU A 899 -17.97 -13.48 13.27
C LEU A 899 -17.65 -14.98 13.22
N ALA A 900 -16.55 -15.41 13.85
CA ALA A 900 -16.12 -16.80 13.87
C ALA A 900 -17.05 -17.74 14.66
N THR A 901 -17.84 -17.21 15.59
CA THR A 901 -18.65 -18.01 16.53
C THR A 901 -20.15 -17.85 16.34
N GLY A 902 -20.59 -17.17 15.28
CA GLY A 902 -22.01 -16.86 15.05
C GLY A 902 -22.62 -15.98 16.15
N GLY A 903 -21.82 -15.13 16.78
CA GLY A 903 -22.24 -14.20 17.82
C GLY A 903 -22.21 -14.73 19.26
N SER A 904 -21.89 -16.02 19.47
CA SER A 904 -21.82 -16.62 20.81
C SER A 904 -20.61 -16.15 21.62
N GLY A 905 -19.54 -15.70 20.96
CA GLY A 905 -18.27 -15.32 21.60
C GLY A 905 -17.43 -16.50 22.08
N VAL A 906 -17.89 -17.74 21.87
CA VAL A 906 -17.20 -18.96 22.31
C VAL A 906 -16.69 -19.75 21.10
N LEU A 907 -15.37 -19.90 21.00
CA LEU A 907 -14.72 -20.62 19.89
C LEU A 907 -14.98 -22.13 19.97
N SER A 908 -15.53 -22.69 18.88
CA SER A 908 -15.80 -24.13 18.72
C SER A 908 -14.58 -24.98 19.07
N PRO A 909 -14.74 -26.09 19.81
CA PRO A 909 -13.61 -26.95 20.21
C PRO A 909 -12.83 -27.47 18.99
N GLY A 910 -11.50 -27.56 19.11
CA GLY A 910 -10.60 -27.94 18.03
C GLY A 910 -9.72 -26.79 17.52
N ALA A 911 -8.97 -27.04 16.44
CA ALA A 911 -8.07 -26.06 15.84
C ALA A 911 -8.85 -24.89 15.22
N LEU A 912 -8.31 -23.67 15.33
CA LEU A 912 -8.89 -22.49 14.69
C LEU A 912 -8.62 -22.49 13.18
N HIS A 913 -9.54 -21.92 12.41
CA HIS A 913 -9.35 -21.74 10.97
C HIS A 913 -8.09 -20.88 10.71
N PRO A 914 -7.23 -21.23 9.74
CA PRO A 914 -5.98 -20.49 9.46
C PRO A 914 -6.20 -18.99 9.23
N ASP A 915 -7.27 -18.59 8.55
CA ASP A 915 -7.58 -17.17 8.34
C ASP A 915 -7.95 -16.43 9.61
N LEU A 916 -8.66 -17.09 10.53
CA LEU A 916 -8.95 -16.51 11.83
C LEU A 916 -7.66 -16.34 12.63
N VAL A 917 -6.78 -17.35 12.64
CA VAL A 917 -5.46 -17.24 13.25
C VAL A 917 -4.69 -16.06 12.64
N ASN A 918 -4.63 -15.94 11.31
CA ASN A 918 -3.94 -14.85 10.62
C ASN A 918 -4.51 -13.47 11.00
N ARG A 919 -5.83 -13.34 11.08
CA ARG A 919 -6.49 -12.07 11.48
C ARG A 919 -6.22 -11.72 12.94
N LEU A 920 -6.28 -12.70 13.84
CA LEU A 920 -5.93 -12.52 15.25
C LEU A 920 -4.44 -12.15 15.41
N THR A 921 -3.55 -12.74 14.62
CA THR A 921 -2.12 -12.38 14.56
C THR A 921 -1.91 -10.94 14.16
N ILE A 922 -2.57 -10.47 13.09
CA ILE A 922 -2.47 -9.08 12.64
C ILE A 922 -2.93 -8.13 13.75
N GLU A 923 -4.05 -8.42 14.41
CA GLU A 923 -4.55 -7.60 15.52
C GLU A 923 -3.59 -7.61 16.71
N ALA A 924 -3.03 -8.76 17.08
CA ALA A 924 -2.05 -8.87 18.16
C ALA A 924 -0.79 -8.04 17.87
N SER A 925 -0.19 -8.21 16.68
CA SER A 925 1.01 -7.48 16.26
C SER A 925 0.76 -5.97 16.14
N ASN A 926 -0.40 -5.54 15.64
CA ASN A 926 -0.76 -4.12 15.55
C ASN A 926 -0.99 -3.51 16.94
N THR A 927 -1.64 -4.25 17.85
CA THR A 927 -1.89 -3.81 19.23
C THR A 927 -0.57 -3.65 19.98
N ALA A 928 0.32 -4.64 19.88
CA ALA A 928 1.63 -4.63 20.52
C ALA A 928 2.52 -3.51 19.99
N ARG A 929 2.56 -3.30 18.67
CA ARG A 929 3.30 -2.19 18.05
C ARG A 929 2.80 -0.84 18.54
N HIS A 930 1.47 -0.65 18.63
CA HIS A 930 0.90 0.57 19.16
C HIS A 930 1.28 0.79 20.63
N MET A 931 1.16 -0.24 21.48
CA MET A 931 1.55 -0.17 22.88
C MET A 931 3.05 0.16 23.05
N LEU A 932 3.93 -0.51 22.29
CA LEU A 932 5.36 -0.24 22.30
C LEU A 932 5.69 1.20 21.93
N HIS A 933 5.10 1.70 20.83
CA HIS A 933 5.33 3.08 20.38
C HIS A 933 4.79 4.10 21.38
N MET A 934 3.66 3.79 22.05
CA MET A 934 3.12 4.63 23.12
C MET A 934 4.08 4.69 24.31
N CYS A 935 4.64 3.56 24.76
CA CYS A 935 5.63 3.50 25.82
C CYS A 935 6.91 4.27 25.49
N ILE A 936 7.47 4.08 24.30
CA ILE A 936 8.70 4.79 23.91
C ILE A 936 8.45 6.30 23.79
N ARG A 937 7.36 6.71 23.14
CA ARG A 937 7.02 8.13 22.96
C ARG A 937 6.80 8.85 24.29
N ALA A 938 6.25 8.16 25.29
CA ALA A 938 6.05 8.70 26.63
C ALA A 938 7.36 9.17 27.28
N LEU A 939 8.53 8.69 26.87
CA LEU A 939 9.81 9.18 27.38
C LEU A 939 9.98 10.70 27.18
N ASP A 940 9.48 11.28 26.10
CA ASP A 940 9.56 12.75 25.91
C ASP A 940 8.65 13.53 26.87
N TYR A 941 7.65 12.85 27.43
CA TYR A 941 6.68 13.36 28.40
C TYR A 941 7.02 12.92 29.82
N CYS A 942 8.27 12.53 30.07
CA CYS A 942 8.78 12.22 31.40
C CYS A 942 9.40 13.45 32.06
N PRO A 943 9.35 13.55 33.40
CA PRO A 943 10.05 14.60 34.12
C PRO A 943 11.56 14.49 33.91
N ALA A 944 12.23 15.65 33.95
CA ALA A 944 13.66 15.78 33.68
C ALA A 944 14.56 14.92 34.59
N VAL A 945 14.11 14.68 35.83
CA VAL A 945 14.79 13.89 36.86
C VAL A 945 13.76 13.22 37.76
N ASP A 946 14.19 12.25 38.56
CA ASP A 946 13.43 11.73 39.70
C ASP A 946 12.04 11.20 39.31
N ILE A 947 11.99 10.43 38.20
CA ILE A 947 10.76 9.83 37.67
C ILE A 947 10.14 8.86 38.69
N THR A 948 8.81 8.80 38.68
CA THR A 948 8.02 7.79 39.39
C THR A 948 7.06 7.09 38.43
N PHE A 949 6.58 5.89 38.77
CA PHE A 949 5.68 5.16 37.87
C PHE A 949 4.35 5.86 37.63
N GLY A 950 3.84 6.59 38.63
CA GLY A 950 2.64 7.44 38.45
C GLY A 950 2.87 8.58 37.47
N GLU A 951 4.07 9.15 37.43
CA GLU A 951 4.43 10.19 36.44
C GLU A 951 4.63 9.60 35.05
N TYR A 952 5.11 8.34 34.97
CA TYR A 952 5.15 7.63 33.69
C TYR A 952 3.75 7.31 33.15
N LEU A 953 2.77 6.99 34.01
CA LEU A 953 1.36 6.91 33.58
C LEU A 953 0.87 8.23 32.99
N ARG A 954 1.16 9.36 33.64
CA ARG A 954 0.83 10.69 33.11
C ARG A 954 1.50 10.94 31.76
N ALA A 955 2.76 10.52 31.63
CA ALA A 955 3.52 10.60 30.38
C ALA A 955 2.85 9.78 29.26
N LEU A 956 2.47 8.53 29.54
CA LEU A 956 1.76 7.65 28.60
C LEU A 956 0.46 8.30 28.11
N ILE A 957 -0.39 8.73 29.03
CA ILE A 957 -1.70 9.33 28.70
C ILE A 957 -1.52 10.62 27.89
N THR A 958 -0.60 11.50 28.29
CA THR A 958 -0.34 12.76 27.57
C THR A 958 0.21 12.50 26.16
N ALA A 959 1.17 11.57 26.04
CA ALA A 959 1.79 11.23 24.76
C ALA A 959 0.82 10.57 23.78
N ASP A 960 -0.20 9.87 24.27
CA ASP A 960 -1.23 9.27 23.44
C ASP A 960 -2.31 10.25 23.03
N ILE A 961 -2.81 11.11 23.93
CA ILE A 961 -3.76 12.18 23.58
C ILE A 961 -3.22 13.05 22.44
N ASP A 962 -1.92 13.32 22.45
CA ASP A 962 -1.28 14.11 21.42
C ASP A 962 -1.33 13.45 20.03
N VAL A 963 -1.13 12.14 19.95
CA VAL A 963 -1.05 11.42 18.67
C VAL A 963 -2.41 10.87 18.23
N MET A 964 -3.19 10.35 19.18
CA MET A 964 -4.50 9.74 19.01
C MET A 964 -5.53 10.45 19.91
N PRO A 965 -5.99 11.66 19.55
CA PRO A 965 -7.02 12.35 20.35
C PRO A 965 -8.27 11.50 20.54
N GLU A 966 -8.70 10.77 19.50
CA GLU A 966 -9.82 9.84 19.53
C GLU A 966 -9.39 8.42 19.96
N ASP A 967 -9.56 8.08 21.24
CA ASP A 967 -9.29 6.73 21.76
C ASP A 967 -10.51 5.80 21.62
N ARG A 968 -10.89 5.48 20.37
CA ARG A 968 -12.06 4.64 20.08
C ARG A 968 -11.95 3.23 20.67
N LEU A 969 -10.72 2.74 20.86
CA LEU A 969 -10.42 1.40 21.35
C LEU A 969 -10.08 1.38 22.84
N GLY A 970 -10.16 2.51 23.56
CA GLY A 970 -10.00 2.63 25.01
C GLY A 970 -8.64 2.17 25.56
N TYR A 971 -7.54 2.49 24.87
CA TYR A 971 -6.15 2.27 25.32
C TYR A 971 -5.85 2.98 26.64
N ARG A 972 -6.26 4.25 26.75
CA ARG A 972 -6.00 5.12 27.91
C ARG A 972 -6.72 4.59 29.15
N VAL A 973 -7.98 4.24 28.99
CA VAL A 973 -8.80 3.65 30.06
C VAL A 973 -8.19 2.33 30.55
N ALA A 974 -7.74 1.46 29.64
CA ALA A 974 -7.13 0.17 30.00
C ALA A 974 -5.85 0.37 30.84
N LEU A 975 -4.97 1.31 30.44
CA LEU A 975 -3.76 1.64 31.20
C LEU A 975 -4.08 2.24 32.58
N MET A 976 -5.02 3.19 32.65
CA MET A 976 -5.44 3.79 33.92
C MET A 976 -5.97 2.75 34.89
N GLU A 977 -6.80 1.82 34.40
CA GLU A 977 -7.36 0.74 35.20
C GLU A 977 -6.26 -0.22 35.70
N ALA A 978 -5.37 -0.66 34.81
CA ALA A 978 -4.29 -1.59 35.13
C ALA A 978 -3.30 -1.01 36.15
N PHE A 979 -2.89 0.25 35.98
CA PHE A 979 -2.03 0.95 36.94
C PHE A 979 -2.71 1.10 38.31
N ARG A 980 -4.00 1.47 38.33
CA ARG A 980 -4.78 1.56 39.56
C ARG A 980 -4.89 0.22 40.28
N HIS A 981 -5.15 -0.88 39.56
CA HIS A 981 -5.25 -2.22 40.14
C HIS A 981 -3.94 -2.66 40.82
N ARG A 982 -2.79 -2.15 40.37
CA ARG A 982 -1.48 -2.42 40.96
C ARG A 982 -1.04 -1.40 42.01
N GLY A 983 -1.89 -0.43 42.34
CA GLY A 983 -1.58 0.62 43.33
C GLY A 983 -0.63 1.69 42.81
N ILE A 984 -0.41 1.78 41.49
CA ILE A 984 0.41 2.82 40.86
C ILE A 984 -0.49 4.02 40.56
N LEU A 985 -0.50 5.00 41.48
CA LEU A 985 -1.27 6.22 41.33
C LEU A 985 -0.36 7.45 41.41
N PRO A 986 -0.56 8.49 40.56
CA PRO A 986 0.15 9.75 40.69
C PRO A 986 -0.20 10.42 42.03
N ARG A 987 0.81 10.95 42.71
CA ARG A 987 0.65 11.50 44.08
C ARG A 987 0.07 12.90 44.12
N ASP A 988 0.14 13.61 42.99
CA ASP A 988 -0.20 15.01 42.82
C ASP A 988 -1.57 15.21 42.15
N VAL A 989 -2.29 14.13 41.88
CA VAL A 989 -3.60 14.13 41.24
C VAL A 989 -4.66 13.59 42.22
N ARG A 990 -5.76 14.34 42.41
CA ARG A 990 -6.84 13.96 43.34
C ARG A 990 -7.86 12.99 42.74
N THR A 991 -8.09 13.07 41.44
CA THR A 991 -9.07 12.27 40.69
C THR A 991 -8.35 11.70 39.48
N VAL A 992 -8.42 10.39 39.24
CA VAL A 992 -7.72 9.74 38.13
C VAL A 992 -8.65 9.72 36.91
N SER A 993 -8.43 10.65 35.98
CA SER A 993 -9.13 10.85 34.71
C SER A 993 -8.14 11.25 33.61
N GLU A 994 -8.50 11.12 32.33
CA GLU A 994 -7.61 11.50 31.22
C GLU A 994 -7.16 12.97 31.34
N GLU A 995 -8.09 13.87 31.65
CA GLU A 995 -7.83 15.31 31.79
C GLU A 995 -6.87 15.61 32.95
N SER A 996 -7.07 14.93 34.09
CA SER A 996 -6.24 15.13 35.29
C SER A 996 -4.83 14.53 35.18
N LEU A 997 -4.67 13.49 34.36
CA LEU A 997 -3.41 12.80 34.15
C LEU A 997 -2.55 13.51 33.10
N THR A 998 -3.21 14.17 32.15
CA THR A 998 -2.55 15.02 31.16
C THR A 998 -1.65 16.05 31.85
N TRP A 999 -0.45 16.27 31.32
CA TRP A 999 0.44 17.30 31.86
C TRP A 999 -0.14 18.70 31.64
N ASN A 1000 0.17 19.61 32.56
CA ASN A 1000 -0.31 21.00 32.48
C ASN A 1000 0.61 21.86 31.60
N THR A 1001 0.08 22.97 31.11
CA THR A 1001 0.86 24.05 30.48
C THR A 1001 1.10 25.20 31.48
N PHE A 1002 1.84 26.22 31.05
CA PHE A 1002 1.96 27.49 31.76
C PHE A 1002 0.62 28.25 31.78
N LEU A 1003 0.43 29.11 32.78
CA LEU A 1003 -0.75 29.98 32.87
C LEU A 1003 -0.90 30.88 31.64
N ASP A 1004 0.22 31.41 31.15
CA ASP A 1004 0.33 32.00 29.82
C ASP A 1004 1.08 31.00 28.91
N PRO A 1005 0.38 30.27 28.03
CA PRO A 1005 1.01 29.29 27.16
C PRO A 1005 1.80 29.94 26.01
N LYS A 1006 1.63 31.24 25.76
CA LYS A 1006 2.30 32.02 24.70
C LYS A 1006 3.07 33.21 25.29
N PRO A 1007 4.00 32.99 26.22
CA PRO A 1007 4.62 34.10 26.90
C PRO A 1007 5.48 34.90 25.91
N GLY A 1008 5.42 36.22 26.00
CA GLY A 1008 6.08 37.12 25.05
C GLY A 1008 7.61 36.99 24.96
N TRP A 1009 8.25 36.23 25.86
CA TRP A 1009 9.68 35.88 25.80
C TRP A 1009 9.98 34.64 24.95
N LEU A 1010 9.00 33.76 24.69
CA LEU A 1010 9.22 32.46 24.06
C LEU A 1010 9.82 32.59 22.65
N GLY A 1011 9.25 33.45 21.80
CA GLY A 1011 9.77 33.70 20.45
C GLY A 1011 11.23 34.22 20.46
N ARG A 1012 11.60 35.06 21.44
CA ARG A 1012 12.99 35.56 21.59
C ARG A 1012 13.97 34.46 22.00
N VAL A 1013 13.49 33.51 22.82
CA VAL A 1013 14.30 32.39 23.30
C VAL A 1013 14.53 31.37 22.18
N LEU A 1014 13.59 31.24 21.24
CA LEU A 1014 13.66 30.30 20.11
C LEU A 1014 14.31 30.88 18.84
N GLU A 1015 14.55 32.20 18.75
CA GLU A 1015 15.02 32.90 17.53
C GLU A 1015 16.27 32.30 16.86
N ASN A 1016 17.13 31.62 17.63
CA ASN A 1016 18.36 30.98 17.15
C ASN A 1016 18.41 29.46 17.40
N VAL A 1017 17.26 28.85 17.69
CA VAL A 1017 17.15 27.39 17.77
C VAL A 1017 16.88 26.90 16.36
N ASP A 1018 17.85 26.18 15.80
CA ASP A 1018 17.70 25.57 14.48
C ASP A 1018 16.99 24.24 14.62
N LEU A 1019 15.87 24.11 13.93
CA LEU A 1019 15.01 22.95 14.04
C LEU A 1019 15.23 21.96 12.88
N ALA A 1020 16.06 22.33 11.90
CA ALA A 1020 16.47 21.52 10.76
C ALA A 1020 15.33 20.76 10.02
N TRP A 1021 14.11 21.33 9.98
CA TRP A 1021 12.88 20.64 9.55
C TRP A 1021 12.91 20.03 8.13
N ASN A 1022 13.80 20.50 7.28
CA ASN A 1022 13.91 20.13 5.87
C ASN A 1022 15.15 19.28 5.57
N TRP A 1023 15.83 18.77 6.59
CA TRP A 1023 17.07 17.99 6.48
C TRP A 1023 16.87 16.60 7.09
N ASP A 1024 17.46 15.56 6.51
CA ASP A 1024 17.66 14.25 7.15
C ASP A 1024 19.10 14.21 7.65
N PRO A 1025 19.41 14.87 8.79
CA PRO A 1025 20.79 14.98 9.26
C PRO A 1025 21.33 13.59 9.61
N SER A 1026 22.61 13.38 9.31
CA SER A 1026 23.35 12.29 9.93
C SER A 1026 23.32 12.43 11.45
N ARG A 1027 23.59 11.34 12.17
CA ARG A 1027 23.57 11.37 13.65
C ARG A 1027 24.61 12.33 14.23
N SER A 1028 25.79 12.43 13.61
CA SER A 1028 26.83 13.37 14.01
C SER A 1028 26.36 14.81 13.85
N GLU A 1029 25.73 15.14 12.72
CA GLU A 1029 25.12 16.47 12.50
C GLU A 1029 23.99 16.74 13.49
N GLN A 1030 23.13 15.75 13.76
CA GLN A 1030 22.07 15.88 14.77
C GLN A 1030 22.66 16.12 16.17
N PHE A 1031 23.75 15.46 16.54
CA PHE A 1031 24.43 15.67 17.82
C PHE A 1031 25.01 17.09 17.92
N GLU A 1032 25.68 17.57 16.88
CA GLU A 1032 26.21 18.93 16.83
C GLU A 1032 25.09 19.98 16.89
N LEU A 1033 23.99 19.74 16.18
CA LEU A 1033 22.79 20.57 16.19
C LEU A 1033 22.15 20.63 17.59
N ASP A 1034 21.96 19.48 18.24
CA ASP A 1034 21.41 19.40 19.60
C ASP A 1034 22.31 20.16 20.59
N GLU A 1035 23.64 20.04 20.49
CA GLU A 1035 24.58 20.80 21.33
C GLU A 1035 24.53 22.31 21.02
N ALA A 1036 24.47 22.71 19.74
CA ALA A 1036 24.34 24.11 19.35
C ALA A 1036 23.03 24.73 19.87
N ASN A 1037 21.92 24.02 19.72
CA ASN A 1037 20.60 24.41 20.21
C ASN A 1037 20.56 24.53 21.73
N ARG A 1038 21.21 23.58 22.43
CA ARG A 1038 21.37 23.62 23.88
C ARG A 1038 22.05 24.91 24.35
N TRP A 1039 23.15 25.29 23.70
CA TRP A 1039 23.85 26.55 24.00
C TRP A 1039 23.10 27.80 23.56
N ALA A 1040 22.37 27.77 22.44
CA ALA A 1040 21.53 28.87 21.99
C ALA A 1040 20.41 29.14 22.98
N LEU A 1041 19.67 28.09 23.36
CA LEU A 1041 18.58 28.16 24.34
C LEU A 1041 19.11 28.62 25.70
N TRP A 1042 20.22 28.06 26.18
CA TRP A 1042 20.84 28.45 27.45
C TRP A 1042 21.21 29.94 27.47
N ARG A 1043 21.88 30.45 26.42
CA ARG A 1043 22.27 31.86 26.34
C ARG A 1043 21.07 32.80 26.42
N ARG A 1044 19.99 32.48 25.70
CA ARG A 1044 18.77 33.30 25.67
C ARG A 1044 17.98 33.22 26.97
N LEU A 1045 17.80 32.02 27.54
CA LEU A 1045 17.18 31.85 28.85
C LEU A 1045 17.97 32.59 29.93
N ASN A 1046 19.30 32.52 29.90
CA ASN A 1046 20.15 33.24 30.86
C ASN A 1046 19.98 34.76 30.74
N GLN A 1047 19.77 35.30 29.53
CA GLN A 1047 19.46 36.72 29.34
C GLN A 1047 18.07 37.09 29.88
N GLU A 1048 17.05 36.27 29.66
CA GLU A 1048 15.71 36.53 30.17
C GLU A 1048 15.65 36.38 31.70
N PHE A 1049 16.31 35.37 32.29
CA PHE A 1049 16.43 35.21 33.74
C PHE A 1049 17.23 36.33 34.41
N ALA A 1050 18.19 36.95 33.70
CA ALA A 1050 18.90 38.11 34.20
C ALA A 1050 18.02 39.39 34.21
N LYS A 1051 17.03 39.48 33.31
CA LYS A 1051 16.07 40.59 33.26
C LYS A 1051 14.95 40.41 34.30
N ASP A 1052 14.45 39.18 34.43
CA ASP A 1052 13.40 38.80 35.36
C ASP A 1052 13.78 37.50 36.10
N PRO A 1053 14.42 37.61 37.28
CA PRO A 1053 14.81 36.45 38.08
C PRO A 1053 13.64 35.56 38.53
N GLU A 1054 12.43 36.11 38.67
CA GLU A 1054 11.24 35.35 39.09
C GLU A 1054 10.74 34.40 37.99
N LEU A 1055 11.09 34.67 36.72
CA LEU A 1055 10.79 33.76 35.60
C LEU A 1055 11.36 32.36 35.81
N CYS A 1056 12.49 32.24 36.51
CA CYS A 1056 13.12 30.95 36.85
C CYS A 1056 12.18 30.01 37.60
N ALA A 1057 11.27 30.55 38.42
CA ALA A 1057 10.33 29.78 39.20
C ALA A 1057 9.31 29.01 38.32
N GLN A 1058 8.98 29.53 37.13
CA GLN A 1058 8.10 28.84 36.17
C GLN A 1058 8.70 27.52 35.65
N PHE A 1059 10.02 27.38 35.74
CA PHE A 1059 10.76 26.16 35.35
C PHE A 1059 11.09 25.29 36.58
N GLY A 1060 10.57 25.63 37.77
CA GLY A 1060 10.90 24.96 39.03
C GLY A 1060 12.33 25.22 39.53
N LEU A 1061 12.99 26.27 39.03
CA LEU A 1061 14.34 26.64 39.40
C LEU A 1061 14.32 27.67 40.54
N THR A 1062 15.35 27.63 41.36
CA THR A 1062 15.58 28.56 42.46
C THR A 1062 16.38 29.76 41.97
N PRO A 1063 15.89 31.01 42.11
CA PRO A 1063 16.65 32.21 41.79
C PRO A 1063 17.90 32.35 42.67
N GLY A 1064 18.98 32.93 42.14
CA GLY A 1064 20.20 33.23 42.89
C GLY A 1064 21.04 32.04 43.36
N LEU A 1065 20.84 30.84 42.82
CA LEU A 1065 21.62 29.66 43.20
C LEU A 1065 23.04 29.73 42.61
N PRO A 1066 24.12 29.62 43.43
CA PRO A 1066 25.49 29.75 42.93
C PRO A 1066 25.96 28.51 42.17
N ARG A 1067 27.07 28.64 41.44
CA ARG A 1067 27.68 27.53 40.70
C ARG A 1067 28.54 26.70 41.63
N TYR A 1068 28.31 25.40 41.64
CA TYR A 1068 29.09 24.44 42.44
C TYR A 1068 30.06 23.65 41.56
N ASP A 1069 31.27 23.40 42.09
CA ASP A 1069 32.24 22.48 41.50
C ASP A 1069 31.78 21.01 41.66
N GLU A 1070 32.58 20.06 41.19
CA GLU A 1070 32.25 18.63 41.26
C GLU A 1070 32.19 18.10 42.71
N ASN A 1071 32.86 18.78 43.64
CA ASN A 1071 32.89 18.46 45.07
C ASN A 1071 31.79 19.19 45.87
N GLY A 1072 30.86 19.86 45.21
CA GLY A 1072 29.77 20.58 45.86
C GLY A 1072 30.19 21.89 46.53
N ARG A 1073 31.41 22.40 46.26
CA ARG A 1073 31.89 23.68 46.79
C ARG A 1073 31.49 24.83 45.87
N GLU A 1074 31.15 25.95 46.47
CA GLU A 1074 30.79 27.15 45.72
C GLU A 1074 31.99 27.69 44.93
N GLN A 1075 31.84 27.84 43.61
CA GLN A 1075 32.83 28.48 42.76
C GLN A 1075 32.63 30.00 42.76
N ALA A 1076 33.71 30.76 42.94
CA ALA A 1076 33.67 32.21 42.87
C ALA A 1076 33.26 32.69 41.47
N SER A 1077 32.02 33.15 41.32
CA SER A 1077 31.51 33.75 40.07
C SER A 1077 31.72 35.27 40.06
N ARG A 1078 32.11 35.82 38.89
CA ARG A 1078 32.18 37.27 38.65
C ARG A 1078 30.80 37.94 38.64
N ASN A 1079 29.73 37.17 38.47
CA ASN A 1079 28.36 37.65 38.39
C ASN A 1079 27.52 36.98 39.49
N ARG A 1080 27.49 37.55 40.69
CA ARG A 1080 26.83 36.98 41.89
C ARG A 1080 25.29 37.06 41.85
N SER A 1081 24.72 37.78 40.88
CA SER A 1081 23.27 38.03 40.78
C SER A 1081 22.51 37.05 39.88
N GLY A 1082 23.18 36.20 39.10
CA GLY A 1082 22.55 35.23 38.19
C GLY A 1082 22.34 33.86 38.82
N THR A 1083 21.20 33.20 38.53
CA THR A 1083 20.98 31.81 38.95
C THR A 1083 21.73 30.81 38.07
N THR A 1084 22.29 29.75 38.67
CA THR A 1084 22.95 28.69 37.91
C THR A 1084 21.93 27.65 37.45
N PHE A 1085 21.91 27.38 36.15
CA PHE A 1085 21.12 26.31 35.54
C PHE A 1085 21.84 25.78 34.31
N ASP A 1086 21.41 24.61 33.85
CA ASP A 1086 21.92 23.95 32.64
C ASP A 1086 20.73 23.62 31.73
N VAL A 1087 20.88 23.88 30.44
CA VAL A 1087 20.00 23.26 29.44
C VAL A 1087 20.66 21.94 29.12
N PHE A 1088 20.02 20.83 29.46
CA PHE A 1088 20.61 19.50 29.42
C PHE A 1088 20.47 18.83 28.06
N SER A 1089 19.35 19.08 27.38
CA SER A 1089 19.10 18.64 26.01
C SER A 1089 18.01 19.52 25.37
N VAL A 1090 18.10 19.70 24.06
CA VAL A 1090 17.10 20.38 23.24
C VAL A 1090 16.95 19.53 21.98
N ARG A 1091 15.78 18.90 21.82
CA ARG A 1091 15.57 17.85 20.82
C ARG A 1091 14.37 18.21 19.95
N PRO A 1092 14.57 18.55 18.67
CA PRO A 1092 13.49 18.65 17.71
C PRO A 1092 12.88 17.26 17.46
N THR A 1093 11.56 17.22 17.26
CA THR A 1093 10.82 15.97 17.03
C THR A 1093 9.78 16.18 15.94
N ARG A 1094 9.59 15.16 15.09
CA ARG A 1094 8.66 15.19 13.96
C ARG A 1094 7.86 13.89 13.92
N ARG A 1095 6.59 13.93 14.35
CA ARG A 1095 5.75 12.75 14.52
C ARG A 1095 4.60 12.73 13.53
N ASN A 1096 4.40 11.60 12.85
CA ASN A 1096 3.26 11.40 11.96
C ASN A 1096 2.00 11.16 12.78
N LEU A 1097 0.94 11.90 12.48
CA LEU A 1097 -0.39 11.71 13.05
C LEU A 1097 -1.22 10.75 12.18
N PRO A 1098 -2.27 10.11 12.74
CA PRO A 1098 -3.09 9.13 12.03
C PRO A 1098 -3.86 9.70 10.84
N ASP A 1099 -4.10 11.03 10.83
CA ASP A 1099 -4.72 11.76 9.73
C ASP A 1099 -3.75 12.09 8.59
N GLY A 1100 -2.49 11.65 8.69
CA GLY A 1100 -1.43 11.91 7.73
C GLY A 1100 -0.72 13.25 7.91
N SER A 1101 -1.16 14.09 8.85
CA SER A 1101 -0.46 15.32 9.21
C SER A 1101 0.79 15.03 10.04
N VAL A 1102 1.67 16.02 10.15
CA VAL A 1102 2.92 15.87 10.89
C VAL A 1102 3.00 16.92 11.99
N ARG A 1103 3.22 16.46 13.22
CA ARG A 1103 3.42 17.33 14.37
C ARG A 1103 4.90 17.54 14.63
N THR A 1104 5.29 18.80 14.69
CA THR A 1104 6.64 19.25 14.99
C THR A 1104 6.69 19.85 16.38
N GLU A 1105 7.57 19.34 17.25
CA GLU A 1105 7.71 19.82 18.62
C GLU A 1105 9.18 19.89 19.02
N LEU A 1106 9.49 20.82 19.93
CA LEU A 1106 10.80 20.93 20.56
C LEU A 1106 10.70 20.45 22.02
N VAL A 1107 11.49 19.43 22.36
CA VAL A 1107 11.60 18.92 23.72
C VAL A 1107 12.84 19.51 24.37
N ALA A 1108 12.66 20.43 25.31
CA ALA A 1108 13.75 21.09 26.04
C ALA A 1108 13.81 20.60 27.49
N VAL A 1109 14.96 20.11 27.92
CA VAL A 1109 15.19 19.64 29.29
C VAL A 1109 16.13 20.61 29.98
N ILE A 1110 15.65 21.23 31.06
CA ILE A 1110 16.35 22.27 31.81
C ILE A 1110 16.55 21.77 33.23
N HIS A 1111 17.77 21.88 33.75
CA HIS A 1111 18.17 21.36 35.05
C HIS A 1111 18.78 22.44 35.94
N GLN A 1112 18.62 22.24 37.24
CA GLN A 1112 19.42 22.90 38.26
C GLN A 1112 19.78 21.89 39.35
N ARG A 1113 20.95 22.06 39.94
CA ARG A 1113 21.46 21.17 41.00
C ARG A 1113 22.00 21.97 42.18
N ARG A 1114 21.85 21.43 43.38
CA ARG A 1114 22.50 21.92 44.60
C ARG A 1114 23.02 20.76 45.44
N PRO A 1115 24.12 20.92 46.18
CA PRO A 1115 24.56 19.93 47.14
C PRO A 1115 23.60 19.90 48.34
N VAL A 1116 23.29 18.70 48.83
CA VAL A 1116 22.49 18.48 50.04
C VAL A 1116 23.21 17.48 50.92
N LEU A 1117 23.48 17.87 52.17
CA LEU A 1117 24.08 16.99 53.17
C LEU A 1117 23.17 15.79 53.42
N LEU A 1118 23.70 14.60 53.67
CA LEU A 1118 22.92 13.40 54.05
C LEU A 1118 22.36 13.54 55.47
N ASP A 1119 23.15 14.05 56.40
CA ASP A 1119 22.72 14.47 57.73
C ASP A 1119 22.79 16.01 57.82
N PRO A 1120 21.66 16.73 58.03
CA PRO A 1120 21.69 18.18 58.19
C PRO A 1120 22.49 18.68 59.41
N LYS A 1121 22.78 17.79 60.37
CA LYS A 1121 23.49 18.11 61.61
C LYS A 1121 25.00 17.95 61.52
N ASP A 1122 25.50 17.27 60.48
CA ASP A 1122 26.93 17.10 60.22
C ASP A 1122 27.35 17.89 58.96
N PRO A 1123 27.85 19.14 59.12
CA PRO A 1123 28.29 19.96 57.99
C PRO A 1123 29.56 19.45 57.31
N THR A 1124 30.25 18.46 57.87
CA THR A 1124 31.40 17.76 57.26
C THR A 1124 31.04 16.38 56.70
N GLY A 1125 29.79 15.97 56.85
CA GLY A 1125 29.31 14.64 56.48
C GLY A 1125 29.17 14.43 54.97
N GLU A 1126 28.81 13.21 54.59
CA GLU A 1126 28.53 12.86 53.21
C GLU A 1126 27.37 13.69 52.65
N TRP A 1127 27.36 13.92 51.34
CA TRP A 1127 26.36 14.73 50.66
C TRP A 1127 25.99 14.12 49.31
N PHE A 1128 24.89 14.57 48.72
CA PHE A 1128 24.44 14.15 47.39
C PHE A 1128 23.95 15.34 46.56
N TRP A 1129 23.92 15.18 45.23
CA TRP A 1129 23.35 16.17 44.33
C TRP A 1129 21.82 16.11 44.36
N PHE A 1130 21.17 17.14 44.90
CA PHE A 1130 19.73 17.32 44.73
C PHE A 1130 19.46 18.08 43.43
N ARG A 1131 18.62 17.50 42.56
CA ARG A 1131 18.32 18.04 41.24
C ARG A 1131 16.85 18.42 41.10
N GLY A 1132 16.62 19.50 40.38
CA GLY A 1132 15.30 19.90 39.90
C GLY A 1132 15.40 20.41 38.47
N GLY A 1133 14.28 20.90 37.94
CA GLY A 1133 14.21 21.37 36.58
C GLY A 1133 12.84 21.20 35.93
N ALA A 1134 12.82 21.38 34.61
CA ALA A 1134 11.64 21.23 33.79
C ALA A 1134 11.95 20.49 32.49
N THR A 1135 11.02 19.63 32.07
CA THR A 1135 10.90 19.20 30.66
C THR A 1135 9.79 20.04 30.04
N LEU A 1136 10.09 20.74 28.94
CA LEU A 1136 9.12 21.52 28.19
C LEU A 1136 8.89 20.89 26.82
N LEU A 1137 7.63 20.77 26.43
CA LEU A 1137 7.23 20.46 25.07
C LEU A 1137 6.68 21.75 24.45
N ILE A 1138 7.35 22.21 23.41
CA ILE A 1138 7.12 23.51 22.80
C ILE A 1138 6.71 23.29 21.35
N ASP A 1139 5.60 23.92 20.95
CA ASP A 1139 5.28 24.12 19.53
C ASP A 1139 6.10 25.32 19.03
N PRO A 1140 7.07 25.09 18.12
CA PRO A 1140 7.96 26.13 17.66
C PRO A 1140 7.44 26.87 16.41
N CYS A 1141 6.15 26.73 16.06
CA CYS A 1141 5.56 27.41 14.92
C CYS A 1141 5.75 28.93 15.02
N LYS A 1142 6.57 29.50 14.13
CA LYS A 1142 6.97 30.91 14.16
C LYS A 1142 5.76 31.85 14.17
N GLY A 1143 5.70 32.76 15.14
CA GLY A 1143 4.58 33.70 15.35
C GLY A 1143 3.36 33.10 16.06
N ASN A 1144 3.40 31.82 16.39
CA ASN A 1144 2.38 31.09 17.16
C ASN A 1144 3.03 30.15 18.18
N GLU A 1145 4.21 30.49 18.70
CA GLU A 1145 4.99 29.64 19.58
C GLU A 1145 4.24 29.40 20.89
N VAL A 1146 4.12 28.13 21.30
CA VAL A 1146 3.33 27.72 22.48
C VAL A 1146 4.10 26.72 23.33
N VAL A 1147 4.15 26.93 24.64
CA VAL A 1147 4.50 25.85 25.57
C VAL A 1147 3.27 24.96 25.70
N ARG A 1148 3.30 23.75 25.13
CA ARG A 1148 2.16 22.82 25.18
C ARG A 1148 2.08 22.13 26.54
N TYR A 1149 3.22 21.71 27.07
CA TYR A 1149 3.32 21.03 28.35
C TYR A 1149 4.56 21.46 29.12
N SER A 1150 4.44 21.55 30.44
CA SER A 1150 5.55 21.79 31.36
C SER A 1150 5.55 20.76 32.49
N LEU A 1151 6.65 20.02 32.60
CA LEU A 1151 6.83 18.95 33.57
C LEU A 1151 7.88 19.37 34.57
N ILE A 1152 7.44 19.84 35.73
CA ILE A 1152 8.30 20.59 36.66
C ILE A 1152 8.64 19.78 37.91
N LYS A 1153 9.93 19.72 38.24
CA LYS A 1153 10.48 19.17 39.47
C LYS A 1153 11.20 20.27 40.24
N ASN A 1154 10.53 20.87 41.22
CA ASN A 1154 11.06 22.04 41.92
C ASN A 1154 12.35 21.74 42.73
N THR A 1155 13.41 22.53 42.52
CA THR A 1155 14.74 22.42 43.18
C THR A 1155 14.72 22.78 44.68
N ASN A 1156 13.66 23.43 45.15
CA ASN A 1156 13.42 23.77 46.57
C ASN A 1156 12.34 22.90 47.23
N SER A 1157 11.92 21.79 46.60
CA SER A 1157 10.93 20.88 47.18
C SER A 1157 11.48 20.13 48.40
N ARG A 1158 11.09 20.56 49.61
CA ARG A 1158 11.47 19.91 50.88
C ARG A 1158 11.04 18.45 50.94
N THR A 1159 9.82 18.15 50.52
CA THR A 1159 9.29 16.78 50.57
C THR A 1159 10.01 15.82 49.61
N ARG A 1160 10.47 16.30 48.44
CA ARG A 1160 11.34 15.51 47.55
C ARG A 1160 12.72 15.31 48.17
N GLU A 1161 13.32 16.37 48.69
CA GLU A 1161 14.63 16.30 49.32
C GLU A 1161 14.67 15.23 50.43
N GLU A 1162 13.66 15.21 51.30
CA GLU A 1162 13.54 14.21 52.37
C GLU A 1162 13.44 12.77 51.84
N ARG A 1163 12.71 12.55 50.74
CA ARG A 1163 12.59 11.22 50.12
C ARG A 1163 13.89 10.76 49.47
N GLN A 1164 14.58 11.66 48.77
CA GLN A 1164 15.88 11.34 48.17
C GLN A 1164 16.92 11.05 49.25
N ARG A 1165 16.94 11.85 50.33
CA ARG A 1165 17.77 11.63 51.50
C ARG A 1165 17.51 10.25 52.14
N ARG A 1166 16.24 9.87 52.33
CA ARG A 1166 15.88 8.52 52.83
C ARG A 1166 16.38 7.41 51.91
N THR A 1167 16.26 7.61 50.60
CA THR A 1167 16.72 6.63 49.60
C THR A 1167 18.24 6.49 49.64
N ALA A 1168 18.97 7.60 49.68
CA ALA A 1168 20.44 7.60 49.75
C ALA A 1168 20.96 6.97 51.06
N LEU A 1169 20.32 7.25 52.20
CA LEU A 1169 20.60 6.58 53.47
C LEU A 1169 20.35 5.07 53.41
N GLY A 1170 19.24 4.63 52.79
CA GLY A 1170 18.95 3.21 52.58
C GLY A 1170 19.98 2.51 51.68
N GLN A 1171 20.56 3.23 50.71
CA GLN A 1171 21.62 2.70 49.84
C GLN A 1171 22.97 2.52 50.56
N LEU A 1172 23.30 3.40 51.51
CA LEU A 1172 24.52 3.31 52.33
C LEU A 1172 24.47 2.17 53.34
N GLN A 1173 23.27 1.80 53.81
CA GLN A 1173 23.06 0.74 54.81
C GLN A 1173 23.06 -0.68 54.23
N SER A 1174 23.16 -0.88 52.91
CA SER A 1174 23.24 -2.20 52.29
C SER A 1174 24.65 -2.82 52.48
N PRO A 1175 24.80 -3.93 53.25
CA PRO A 1175 26.12 -4.50 53.59
C PRO A 1175 26.89 -5.05 52.38
N LEU A 1176 26.17 -5.55 51.36
CA LEU A 1176 26.77 -6.10 50.13
C LEU A 1176 27.28 -5.00 49.20
N ARG A 1177 26.61 -3.85 49.15
CA ARG A 1177 27.10 -2.67 48.42
C ARG A 1177 28.35 -2.12 49.11
N SER A 1178 28.35 -1.97 50.43
CA SER A 1178 29.50 -1.41 51.17
C SER A 1178 30.77 -2.28 51.16
N LEU A 1179 30.66 -3.59 50.90
CA LEU A 1179 31.79 -4.52 50.73
C LEU A 1179 32.45 -4.44 49.33
N TYR A 1180 31.70 -4.11 48.28
CA TYR A 1180 32.21 -3.97 46.90
C TYR A 1180 32.51 -2.50 46.48
N LEU A 1181 31.97 -1.50 47.18
CA LEU A 1181 31.97 -0.08 46.76
C LEU A 1181 33.06 0.80 47.41
N ARG A 1182 34.20 0.26 47.88
CA ARG A 1182 35.30 1.07 48.45
C ARG A 1182 36.29 1.66 47.41
N GLY A 1183 36.05 1.55 46.10
CA GLY A 1183 36.86 2.17 45.04
C GLY A 1183 36.06 2.41 43.76
N GLU A 1184 36.20 3.61 43.18
CA GLU A 1184 35.50 4.16 41.98
C GLU A 1184 34.15 3.51 41.60
N PRO A 1185 33.08 3.81 42.37
CA PRO A 1185 31.86 3.02 42.40
C PRO A 1185 30.75 3.49 41.42
N ALA A 1186 31.07 4.26 40.37
CA ALA A 1186 30.08 4.89 39.49
C ALA A 1186 30.03 4.34 38.05
N ALA A 1187 30.95 3.44 37.67
CA ALA A 1187 31.17 3.09 36.26
C ALA A 1187 30.18 2.04 35.69
N GLU A 1188 29.72 1.07 36.49
CA GLU A 1188 29.00 -0.12 35.97
C GLU A 1188 27.73 -0.48 36.78
N PRO A 1189 26.67 0.35 36.75
CA PRO A 1189 25.47 0.15 37.56
C PRO A 1189 24.67 -1.11 37.19
N PHE A 1190 24.58 -1.46 35.91
CA PHE A 1190 23.76 -2.58 35.43
C PHE A 1190 24.38 -3.94 35.73
N ALA A 1191 25.71 -4.06 35.65
CA ALA A 1191 26.43 -5.27 36.06
C ALA A 1191 26.05 -5.72 37.49
N LEU A 1192 25.92 -4.74 38.39
CA LEU A 1192 25.54 -4.96 39.79
C LEU A 1192 24.04 -5.26 39.94
N VAL A 1193 23.17 -4.54 39.22
CA VAL A 1193 21.71 -4.76 39.28
C VAL A 1193 21.36 -6.17 38.77
N HIS A 1194 21.97 -6.64 37.70
CA HIS A 1194 21.74 -7.98 37.17
C HIS A 1194 22.37 -9.07 38.06
N GLY A 1195 23.54 -8.79 38.65
CA GLY A 1195 24.20 -9.69 39.61
C GLY A 1195 23.44 -9.87 40.94
N MET A 1196 22.71 -8.85 41.39
CA MET A 1196 21.95 -8.86 42.67
C MET A 1196 20.63 -9.62 42.62
N GLY A 1197 20.17 -10.09 41.45
CA GLY A 1197 19.00 -10.98 41.35
C GLY A 1197 19.23 -12.41 41.88
N ARG A 1198 20.41 -12.70 42.45
CA ARG A 1198 20.81 -14.04 42.93
C ARG A 1198 20.63 -14.26 44.45
N GLY A 1199 19.79 -13.46 45.09
CA GLY A 1199 19.42 -13.61 46.50
C GLY A 1199 18.15 -14.43 46.66
#